data_AF-A0A2E9I678-F1
#
_entry.id   AF-A0A2E9I678-F1
#
_cell.length_a   1.000
_cell.length_b   1.000
_cell.length_c   1.000
_cell.angle_alpha   90.00
_cell.angle_beta   90.00
_cell.angle_gamma   90.00
#
_symmetry.space_group_name_H-M   'P 1'
#
loop_
_entity.id
_entity.type
_entity.pdbx_description
1 polymer ?
#
loop_
_entity_poly.entity_id
_entity_poly.type
_entity_poly.pdbx_seq_one_letter_code
_entity_poly.pdbx_strand_id
1 'polypeptide(L)'
;MVARPGRLQSGFTAGELEPLLHERTQLKYFSTGASYMENVEVIPQGGFRYRGGLRDIGGLQATASRLFPFEASDGSSYDLVFSGTYFEAWSATAKLQTVAIGMDTDMLPEMTVAQQLDTMLVFHRDLQTQRIKHLGPTNWQVDNAPFDYVFNYDYGGPVGGGSYSNGVAAVWELEFVGLTNASTVFVLTVSGQDTVSILYNSAMTTLATNIEASLLDLPNISSGISVVSSSGDASGTKIKINFTGSGNEGDGWAVSGRVLNKSDAAVLAFKETPGVTAGEPVFSSDRGWPHCGTFYAQRLLLGGFKSLPNAWCFSKLGDFYNFDERFTEANGPALIPMDISGGERIERIFGSRNLLIFTTQAEYWLAERKLSRTEAPNHVQSSTNGTKRGVPITENEGAAIYVQSSGGVLGEFRYTDVEGNFVSTDISLLASHLVEDVIDQAVKKATKSTNGNRNALVLENGDARLVTILREQEVTGFTRMTTAGDFKATSVNGRNELNFIVARADGRRLEKLDDTILLDQATLFENDPASTDITGLSRFNGQSVWVVADDNVFGPYTVSGGEITLPVAASAGYVGTWSAPRVTTLPPPRDIGPGTVLKRKGRIHSVQISVINTTSIAIASQGGPLRDIDLLRYGAPADQPELQAGYTGTLTIRGLTGFHDEPTITIGQVRPGRMTVRSITIEAAL
;
A
#
# COMPACT_ATOMS: atom_id res chain seq x y z
N MET A 1 3.24 -30.77 49.91
CA MET A 1 3.56 -29.46 49.30
C MET A 1 2.26 -28.67 49.27
N VAL A 2 2.13 -27.63 50.09
CA VAL A 2 0.91 -26.81 50.16
C VAL A 2 0.79 -26.03 48.85
N ALA A 3 -0.37 -26.06 48.19
CA ALA A 3 -0.63 -25.29 46.97
C ALA A 3 -0.45 -23.80 47.29
N ARG A 4 0.51 -23.15 46.64
CA ARG A 4 0.66 -21.70 46.71
C ARG A 4 -0.13 -21.09 45.55
N PRO A 5 -0.84 -19.96 45.76
CA PRO A 5 -1.55 -19.30 44.67
C PRO A 5 -0.55 -18.89 43.57
N GLY A 6 -0.79 -19.35 42.34
CA GLY A 6 -0.05 -18.94 41.16
C GLY A 6 -0.71 -17.75 40.49
N ARG A 7 0.08 -16.95 39.74
CA ARG A 7 -0.45 -15.83 38.97
C ARG A 7 -0.84 -16.31 37.58
N LEU A 8 -2.12 -16.22 37.26
CA LEU A 8 -2.66 -16.54 35.94
C LEU A 8 -2.37 -15.39 34.97
N GLN A 9 -1.77 -15.72 33.83
CA GLN A 9 -1.66 -14.89 32.65
C GLN A 9 -2.40 -15.57 31.50
N SER A 10 -3.58 -15.06 31.17
CA SER A 10 -4.41 -15.53 30.05
C SER A 10 -4.36 -14.60 28.84
N GLY A 11 -4.06 -13.32 29.04
CA GLY A 11 -3.89 -12.36 27.95
C GLY A 11 -2.47 -12.37 27.40
N PHE A 12 -2.37 -12.46 26.06
CA PHE A 12 -1.15 -12.20 25.28
C PHE A 12 -1.43 -11.20 24.16
N THR A 13 -2.52 -10.43 24.29
CA THR A 13 -3.06 -9.54 23.26
C THR A 13 -2.20 -8.32 22.94
N ALA A 14 -1.25 -7.97 23.82
CA ALA A 14 -0.29 -6.89 23.58
C ALA A 14 0.97 -7.34 22.82
N GLY A 15 1.13 -8.65 22.57
CA GLY A 15 2.29 -9.19 21.86
C GLY A 15 3.61 -9.09 22.63
N GLU A 16 4.72 -9.03 21.88
CA GLU A 16 6.04 -8.72 22.42
C GLU A 16 6.13 -7.23 22.76
N LEU A 17 6.50 -6.92 24.01
CA LEU A 17 6.68 -5.56 24.50
C LEU A 17 8.12 -5.09 24.34
N GLU A 18 8.28 -3.77 24.22
CA GLU A 18 9.58 -3.12 24.20
C GLU A 18 10.37 -3.37 25.50
N PRO A 19 11.70 -3.60 25.43
CA PRO A 19 12.54 -3.79 26.61
C PRO A 19 12.42 -2.69 27.68
N LEU A 20 12.16 -1.44 27.28
CA LEU A 20 11.94 -0.32 28.21
C LEU A 20 10.68 -0.47 29.08
N LEU A 21 9.76 -1.35 28.69
CA LEU A 21 8.50 -1.63 29.38
C LEU A 21 8.60 -2.83 30.34
N HIS A 22 9.73 -3.55 30.38
CA HIS A 22 9.88 -4.79 31.16
C HIS A 22 9.77 -4.64 32.68
N GLU A 23 9.91 -3.42 33.22
CA GLU A 23 9.70 -3.13 34.65
C GLU A 23 8.40 -2.36 34.93
N ARG A 24 7.62 -2.02 33.90
CA ARG A 24 6.42 -1.17 34.03
C ARG A 24 5.18 -1.99 34.41
N THR A 25 5.23 -2.64 35.57
CA THR A 25 4.20 -3.59 36.06
C THR A 25 2.78 -2.99 36.17
N GLN A 26 2.68 -1.67 36.27
CA GLN A 26 1.42 -0.93 36.40
C GLN A 26 0.73 -0.62 35.06
N LEU A 27 1.41 -0.80 33.92
CA LEU A 27 0.79 -0.59 32.61
C LEU A 27 -0.22 -1.71 32.33
N LYS A 28 -1.40 -1.34 31.80
CA LYS A 28 -2.45 -2.29 31.36
C LYS A 28 -1.86 -3.44 30.52
N TYR A 29 -1.01 -3.07 29.56
CA TYR A 29 -0.40 -3.98 28.58
C TYR A 29 0.64 -4.93 29.18
N PHE A 30 1.24 -4.61 30.32
CA PHE A 30 2.23 -5.48 30.97
C PHE A 30 1.63 -6.85 31.32
N SER A 31 0.39 -6.86 31.81
CA SER A 31 -0.30 -8.10 32.19
C SER A 31 -0.70 -8.97 31.00
N THR A 32 -0.74 -8.39 29.79
CA THR A 32 -1.20 -9.02 28.56
C THR A 32 -0.11 -9.11 27.48
N GLY A 33 1.16 -8.90 27.85
CA GLY A 33 2.31 -8.92 26.95
C GLY A 33 3.34 -9.97 27.34
N ALA A 34 4.31 -10.16 26.44
CA ALA A 34 5.44 -11.05 26.60
C ALA A 34 6.75 -10.27 26.38
N SER A 35 7.87 -10.77 26.90
CA SER A 35 9.18 -10.16 26.65
C SER A 35 9.77 -10.56 25.29
N TYR A 36 9.34 -11.70 24.75
CA TYR A 36 9.78 -12.20 23.46
C TYR A 36 8.70 -13.08 22.83
N MET A 37 8.37 -12.86 21.55
CA MET A 37 7.44 -13.71 20.79
C MET A 37 7.93 -13.92 19.36
N GLU A 38 8.24 -15.17 19.00
CA GLU A 38 8.77 -15.57 17.69
C GLU A 38 8.00 -16.76 17.13
N ASN A 39 7.66 -16.69 15.84
CA ASN A 39 6.93 -17.70 15.07
C ASN A 39 5.59 -18.13 15.72
N VAL A 40 4.90 -17.16 16.31
CA VAL A 40 3.58 -17.33 16.92
C VAL A 40 2.62 -16.23 16.46
N GLU A 41 1.34 -16.53 16.54
CA GLU A 41 0.25 -15.61 16.34
C GLU A 41 -0.49 -15.41 17.67
N VAL A 42 -0.75 -14.15 18.01
CA VAL A 42 -1.58 -13.78 19.16
C VAL A 42 -3.04 -14.06 18.84
N ILE A 43 -3.74 -14.69 19.79
CA ILE A 43 -5.18 -14.97 19.67
C ILE A 43 -5.96 -13.84 20.34
N PRO A 44 -6.92 -13.18 19.66
CA PRO A 44 -7.66 -12.05 20.24
C PRO A 44 -8.38 -12.36 21.55
N GLN A 45 -8.86 -13.60 21.74
CA GLN A 45 -9.53 -14.02 22.99
C GLN A 45 -8.54 -14.28 24.15
N GLY A 46 -7.24 -14.21 23.90
CA GLY A 46 -6.19 -14.56 24.85
C GLY A 46 -5.41 -15.81 24.44
N GLY A 47 -4.17 -15.89 24.88
CA GLY A 47 -3.23 -16.92 24.47
C GLY A 47 -2.54 -16.63 23.13
N PHE A 48 -1.86 -17.66 22.63
CA PHE A 48 -1.14 -17.63 21.37
C PHE A 48 -1.11 -19.03 20.75
N ARG A 49 -0.87 -19.09 19.43
CA ARG A 49 -0.67 -20.34 18.70
C ARG A 49 0.50 -20.23 17.74
N TYR A 50 0.93 -21.36 17.19
CA TYR A 50 1.88 -21.38 16.08
C TYR A 50 1.34 -20.56 14.89
N ARG A 51 2.21 -19.79 14.22
CA ARG A 51 1.83 -18.85 13.13
C ARG A 51 1.31 -19.51 11.85
N GLY A 52 1.49 -20.82 11.70
CA GLY A 52 1.34 -21.53 10.43
C GLY A 52 2.66 -21.57 9.64
N GLY A 53 2.80 -22.59 8.80
CA GLY A 53 3.99 -22.83 7.99
C GLY A 53 3.95 -22.09 6.67
N LEU A 54 5.11 -22.02 6.00
CA LEU A 54 5.23 -21.48 4.64
C LEU A 54 5.19 -22.63 3.63
N ARG A 55 4.16 -22.64 2.78
CA ARG A 55 4.03 -23.56 1.64
C ARG A 55 4.75 -23.02 0.42
N ASP A 56 5.62 -23.83 -0.19
CA ASP A 56 6.28 -23.46 -1.43
C ASP A 56 5.30 -23.54 -2.61
N ILE A 57 5.24 -22.47 -3.42
CA ILE A 57 4.45 -22.41 -4.65
C ILE A 57 5.36 -22.59 -5.87
N GLY A 58 6.59 -22.05 -5.83
CA GLY A 58 7.55 -22.23 -6.89
C GLY A 58 8.75 -21.28 -6.85
N GLY A 59 9.76 -21.60 -7.66
CA GLY A 59 10.96 -20.78 -7.81
C GLY A 59 10.70 -19.51 -8.64
N LEU A 60 11.32 -18.42 -8.22
CA LEU A 60 11.26 -17.10 -8.84
C LEU A 60 12.62 -16.74 -9.47
N GLN A 61 12.63 -15.70 -10.29
CA GLN A 61 13.87 -15.08 -10.76
C GLN A 61 14.66 -14.44 -9.61
N ALA A 62 15.99 -14.40 -9.74
CA ALA A 62 16.89 -13.92 -8.69
C ALA A 62 16.65 -12.46 -8.26
N THR A 63 16.09 -11.63 -9.15
CA THR A 63 15.79 -10.21 -8.92
C THR A 63 14.36 -9.96 -8.42
N ALA A 64 13.52 -10.98 -8.25
CA ALA A 64 12.12 -10.85 -7.84
C ALA A 64 11.99 -10.16 -6.47
N SER A 65 11.48 -8.93 -6.41
CA SER A 65 11.51 -8.12 -5.18
C SER A 65 10.20 -7.42 -4.82
N ARG A 66 9.19 -7.44 -5.69
CA ARG A 66 7.85 -6.90 -5.38
C ARG A 66 6.77 -7.87 -5.77
N LEU A 67 5.70 -7.86 -4.98
CA LEU A 67 4.55 -8.73 -5.13
C LEU A 67 3.26 -7.88 -5.04
N PHE A 68 2.42 -7.95 -6.07
CA PHE A 68 1.14 -7.26 -6.09
C PHE A 68 0.01 -8.24 -6.41
N PRO A 69 -1.16 -8.08 -5.77
CA PRO A 69 -2.31 -8.90 -6.08
C PRO A 69 -2.99 -8.37 -7.34
N PHE A 70 -3.57 -9.28 -8.11
CA PHE A 70 -4.44 -8.94 -9.24
C PHE A 70 -5.75 -9.69 -9.10
N GLU A 71 -6.87 -8.97 -9.24
CA GLU A 71 -8.22 -9.53 -9.24
C GLU A 71 -8.88 -9.18 -10.57
N ALA A 72 -9.10 -10.21 -11.39
CA ALA A 72 -9.72 -10.07 -12.69
C ALA A 72 -11.24 -9.84 -12.56
N SER A 73 -11.86 -9.32 -13.62
CA SER A 73 -13.30 -9.01 -13.61
C SER A 73 -14.21 -10.25 -13.44
N ASP A 74 -13.68 -11.43 -13.75
CA ASP A 74 -14.36 -12.73 -13.56
C ASP A 74 -14.26 -13.28 -12.13
N GLY A 75 -13.58 -12.56 -11.22
CA GLY A 75 -13.34 -12.97 -9.84
C GLY A 75 -12.13 -13.92 -9.66
N SER A 76 -11.40 -14.22 -10.72
CA SER A 76 -10.13 -14.95 -10.61
C SER A 76 -9.04 -14.05 -10.00
N SER A 77 -8.19 -14.65 -9.18
CA SER A 77 -7.11 -13.92 -8.50
C SER A 77 -5.74 -14.49 -8.83
N TYR A 78 -4.80 -13.59 -9.06
CA TYR A 78 -3.43 -13.88 -9.44
C TYR A 78 -2.44 -13.10 -8.57
N ASP A 79 -1.24 -13.64 -8.48
CA ASP A 79 -0.11 -13.04 -7.80
C ASP A 79 0.89 -12.57 -8.87
N LEU A 80 1.13 -11.26 -8.97
CA LEU A 80 2.08 -10.67 -9.91
C LEU A 80 3.40 -10.40 -9.20
N VAL A 81 4.44 -11.13 -9.62
CA VAL A 81 5.79 -11.04 -9.06
C VAL A 81 6.66 -10.24 -10.02
N PHE A 82 7.20 -9.10 -9.58
CA PHE A 82 8.05 -8.25 -10.41
C PHE A 82 9.54 -8.55 -10.14
N SER A 83 10.29 -8.78 -11.23
CA SER A 83 11.68 -9.21 -11.22
C SER A 83 12.51 -8.51 -12.31
N GLY A 84 12.81 -7.24 -12.09
CA GLY A 84 13.58 -6.40 -13.01
C GLY A 84 12.74 -6.00 -14.22
N THR A 85 13.17 -6.42 -15.41
CA THR A 85 12.53 -6.12 -16.70
C THR A 85 11.38 -7.07 -17.06
N TYR A 86 10.96 -7.91 -16.11
CA TYR A 86 9.84 -8.84 -16.28
C TYR A 86 8.93 -8.84 -15.05
N PHE A 87 7.68 -9.23 -15.26
CA PHE A 87 6.85 -9.77 -14.19
C PHE A 87 6.43 -11.19 -14.53
N GLU A 88 6.15 -11.98 -13.50
CA GLU A 88 5.59 -13.32 -13.59
C GLU A 88 4.18 -13.31 -13.01
N ALA A 89 3.22 -13.85 -13.76
CA ALA A 89 1.85 -14.06 -13.30
C ALA A 89 1.69 -15.47 -12.73
N TRP A 90 1.17 -15.57 -11.51
CA TRP A 90 1.02 -16.81 -10.77
C TRP A 90 -0.44 -17.09 -10.42
N SER A 91 -0.83 -18.35 -10.55
CA SER A 91 -2.07 -18.89 -9.99
C SER A 91 -1.87 -19.30 -8.53
N ALA A 92 -2.89 -19.92 -7.92
CA ALA A 92 -2.77 -20.48 -6.57
C ALA A 92 -1.69 -21.56 -6.41
N THR A 93 -1.30 -22.23 -7.50
CA THR A 93 -0.44 -23.44 -7.44
C THR A 93 0.76 -23.42 -8.38
N ALA A 94 0.76 -22.56 -9.40
CA ALA A 94 1.81 -22.58 -10.43
C ALA A 94 1.97 -21.24 -11.15
N LYS A 95 3.16 -21.01 -11.70
CA LYS A 95 3.45 -19.92 -12.64
C LYS A 95 2.67 -20.13 -13.94
N LEU A 96 2.02 -19.08 -14.41
CA LEU A 96 1.22 -19.08 -15.64
C LEU A 96 2.00 -18.49 -16.82
N GLN A 97 2.63 -17.33 -16.62
CA GLN A 97 3.32 -16.62 -17.69
C GLN A 97 4.43 -15.72 -17.12
N THR A 98 5.49 -15.52 -17.90
CA THR A 98 6.49 -14.46 -17.70
C THR A 98 6.33 -13.44 -18.83
N VAL A 99 6.25 -12.15 -18.50
CA VAL A 99 5.99 -11.07 -19.45
C VAL A 99 7.00 -9.95 -19.24
N ALA A 100 7.53 -9.42 -20.34
CA ALA A 100 8.44 -8.28 -20.30
C ALA A 100 7.69 -6.99 -19.95
N ILE A 101 8.33 -6.16 -19.14
CA ILE A 101 7.85 -4.85 -18.71
C ILE A 101 9.01 -3.85 -18.84
N GLY A 102 8.73 -2.60 -19.21
CA GLY A 102 9.73 -1.56 -19.49
C GLY A 102 10.44 -1.00 -18.25
N MET A 103 10.53 -1.77 -17.17
CA MET A 103 11.12 -1.36 -15.90
C MET A 103 12.55 -1.85 -15.73
N ASP A 104 13.35 -1.09 -14.99
CA ASP A 104 14.66 -1.55 -14.51
C ASP A 104 14.59 -2.09 -13.07
N THR A 105 15.59 -2.88 -12.69
CA THR A 105 15.65 -3.49 -11.35
C THR A 105 15.67 -2.46 -10.22
N ASP A 106 16.31 -1.30 -10.45
CA ASP A 106 16.42 -0.23 -9.46
C ASP A 106 15.09 0.50 -9.22
N MET A 107 14.11 0.36 -10.12
CA MET A 107 12.79 0.97 -9.99
C MET A 107 11.85 0.17 -9.08
N LEU A 108 12.13 -1.11 -8.83
CA LEU A 108 11.24 -2.02 -8.10
C LEU A 108 10.96 -1.58 -6.64
N PRO A 109 11.95 -1.11 -5.85
CA PRO A 109 11.67 -0.72 -4.47
C PRO A 109 10.67 0.45 -4.36
N GLU A 110 10.66 1.35 -5.34
CA GLU A 110 9.82 2.55 -5.33
C GLU A 110 8.49 2.39 -6.09
N MET A 111 8.33 1.30 -6.87
CA MET A 111 7.18 1.16 -7.76
C MET A 111 5.84 1.15 -7.02
N THR A 112 4.82 1.73 -7.65
CA THR A 112 3.44 1.68 -7.16
C THR A 112 2.51 1.17 -8.26
N VAL A 113 1.33 0.71 -7.86
CA VAL A 113 0.33 0.17 -8.78
C VAL A 113 -1.06 0.70 -8.46
N ALA A 114 -1.89 0.79 -9.48
CA ALA A 114 -3.34 0.97 -9.34
C ALA A 114 -4.04 -0.02 -10.25
N GLN A 115 -4.98 -0.78 -9.72
CA GLN A 115 -5.72 -1.78 -10.50
C GLN A 115 -7.22 -1.47 -10.47
N GLN A 116 -7.86 -1.69 -11.61
CA GLN A 116 -9.30 -1.69 -11.75
C GLN A 116 -9.68 -2.72 -12.83
N LEU A 117 -10.50 -3.70 -12.44
CA LEU A 117 -10.96 -4.79 -13.32
C LEU A 117 -9.76 -5.47 -13.99
N ASP A 118 -9.82 -5.73 -15.30
CA ASP A 118 -8.76 -6.45 -16.03
C ASP A 118 -7.54 -5.59 -16.37
N THR A 119 -7.38 -4.41 -15.75
CA THR A 119 -6.28 -3.48 -16.04
C THR A 119 -5.55 -3.06 -14.76
N MET A 120 -4.23 -3.19 -14.78
CA MET A 120 -3.34 -2.65 -13.75
C MET A 120 -2.39 -1.64 -14.38
N LEU A 121 -2.25 -0.47 -13.77
CA LEU A 121 -1.28 0.56 -14.11
C LEU A 121 -0.10 0.47 -13.15
N VAL A 122 1.11 0.55 -13.70
CA VAL A 122 2.38 0.53 -12.99
C VAL A 122 3.06 1.88 -13.11
N PHE A 123 3.45 2.45 -11.97
CA PHE A 123 3.95 3.82 -11.86
C PHE A 123 5.36 3.84 -11.27
N HIS A 124 6.21 4.69 -11.86
CA HIS A 124 7.51 5.09 -11.34
C HIS A 124 7.91 6.41 -12.02
N ARG A 125 8.72 7.27 -11.36
CA ARG A 125 9.04 8.63 -11.86
C ARG A 125 9.83 8.65 -13.16
N ASP A 126 10.58 7.58 -13.42
CA ASP A 126 11.44 7.43 -14.60
C ASP A 126 10.88 6.40 -15.60
N LEU A 127 9.65 5.91 -15.38
CA LEU A 127 8.99 4.92 -16.23
C LEU A 127 7.76 5.55 -16.89
N GLN A 128 7.69 5.50 -18.22
CA GLN A 128 6.42 5.75 -18.90
C GLN A 128 5.38 4.76 -18.38
N THR A 129 4.33 5.28 -17.73
CA THR A 129 3.34 4.46 -17.04
C THR A 129 2.90 3.30 -17.93
N GLN A 130 3.07 2.09 -17.41
CA GLN A 130 2.77 0.88 -18.15
C GLN A 130 1.45 0.32 -17.70
N ARG A 131 0.70 -0.21 -18.65
CA ARG A 131 -0.60 -0.81 -18.47
C ARG A 131 -0.50 -2.30 -18.74
N ILE A 132 -0.75 -3.07 -17.70
CA ILE A 132 -0.90 -4.52 -17.74
C ILE A 132 -2.37 -4.84 -17.97
N LYS A 133 -2.65 -5.62 -19.02
CA LYS A 133 -4.00 -6.08 -19.37
C LYS A 133 -4.08 -7.59 -19.20
N HIS A 134 -5.10 -8.05 -18.48
CA HIS A 134 -5.45 -9.45 -18.36
C HIS A 134 -6.50 -9.81 -19.44
N LEU A 135 -6.15 -10.71 -20.35
CA LEU A 135 -7.04 -11.22 -21.40
C LEU A 135 -7.37 -12.71 -21.22
N GLY A 136 -6.91 -13.30 -20.12
CA GLY A 136 -7.09 -14.69 -19.75
C GLY A 136 -5.94 -15.20 -18.89
N PRO A 137 -6.07 -16.40 -18.28
CA PRO A 137 -5.13 -16.88 -17.27
C PRO A 137 -3.66 -16.90 -17.72
N THR A 138 -3.42 -17.21 -19.00
CA THR A 138 -2.09 -17.26 -19.62
C THR A 138 -1.95 -16.24 -20.76
N ASN A 139 -2.74 -15.18 -20.74
CA ASN A 139 -2.71 -14.13 -21.76
C ASN A 139 -2.64 -12.75 -21.11
N TRP A 140 -1.43 -12.39 -20.72
CA TRP A 140 -1.09 -11.10 -20.14
C TRP A 140 -0.36 -10.24 -21.18
N GLN A 141 -0.77 -8.98 -21.29
CA GLN A 141 -0.18 -8.03 -22.23
C GLN A 141 0.24 -6.74 -21.53
N VAL A 142 1.31 -6.13 -22.01
CA VAL A 142 1.80 -4.83 -21.55
C VAL A 142 1.81 -3.86 -22.71
N ASP A 143 1.24 -2.67 -22.49
CA ASP A 143 1.41 -1.51 -23.35
C ASP A 143 1.65 -0.24 -22.51
N ASN A 144 2.01 0.86 -23.16
CA ASN A 144 2.09 2.15 -22.48
C ASN A 144 0.67 2.68 -22.24
N ALA A 145 0.43 3.30 -21.08
CA ALA A 145 -0.84 3.91 -20.77
C ALA A 145 -1.15 5.03 -21.79
N PRO A 146 -2.29 4.98 -22.49
CA PRO A 146 -2.61 5.89 -23.59
C PRO A 146 -3.17 7.21 -23.06
N PHE A 147 -2.37 7.99 -22.33
CA PHE A 147 -2.82 9.27 -21.79
C PHE A 147 -3.03 10.30 -22.91
N ASP A 148 -4.27 10.75 -23.04
CA ASP A 148 -4.70 11.75 -24.02
C ASP A 148 -4.84 13.13 -23.35
N TYR A 149 -4.40 14.17 -24.06
CA TYR A 149 -4.53 15.57 -23.65
C TYR A 149 -3.99 15.84 -22.23
N VAL A 150 -2.78 15.36 -21.93
CA VAL A 150 -2.09 15.66 -20.67
C VAL A 150 -2.04 17.17 -20.44
N PHE A 151 -2.36 17.61 -19.21
CA PHE A 151 -2.34 19.02 -18.83
C PHE A 151 -0.99 19.67 -19.15
N ASN A 152 -1.04 20.88 -19.70
CA ASN A 152 0.14 21.73 -19.83
C ASN A 152 0.36 22.55 -18.56
N TYR A 153 1.61 22.75 -18.20
CA TYR A 153 2.02 23.59 -17.08
C TYR A 153 3.20 24.49 -17.50
N ASP A 154 3.17 25.72 -17.02
CA ASP A 154 4.25 26.68 -17.23
C ASP A 154 5.30 26.54 -16.12
N TYR A 155 6.43 25.89 -16.44
CA TYR A 155 7.60 25.76 -15.58
C TYR A 155 8.56 26.98 -15.59
N GLY A 156 8.17 28.12 -16.16
CA GLY A 156 9.02 29.31 -16.33
C GLY A 156 9.94 29.24 -17.57
N GLY A 157 9.69 28.30 -18.48
CA GLY A 157 10.44 28.08 -19.72
C GLY A 157 10.56 26.58 -20.08
N PRO A 158 10.78 26.25 -21.36
CA PRO A 158 10.89 24.88 -21.82
C PRO A 158 12.14 24.20 -21.27
N VAL A 159 12.16 22.86 -21.33
CA VAL A 159 13.38 22.10 -21.01
C VAL A 159 14.53 22.58 -21.92
N GLY A 160 15.64 23.01 -21.32
CA GLY A 160 16.78 23.56 -22.07
C GLY A 160 16.81 25.11 -22.18
N GLY A 161 15.79 25.79 -21.66
CA GLY A 161 15.73 27.26 -21.59
C GLY A 161 15.10 27.93 -22.82
N GLY A 162 14.64 29.17 -22.64
CA GLY A 162 13.95 29.95 -23.67
C GLY A 162 12.49 30.24 -23.31
N SER A 163 11.67 30.51 -24.33
CA SER A 163 10.23 30.73 -24.18
C SER A 163 9.48 29.64 -24.95
N TYR A 164 8.29 29.27 -24.46
CA TYR A 164 7.46 28.30 -25.15
C TYR A 164 6.99 28.83 -26.51
N SER A 165 7.06 28.00 -27.54
CA SER A 165 6.61 28.32 -28.89
C SER A 165 5.34 27.56 -29.31
N ASN A 166 4.73 26.81 -28.38
CA ASN A 166 3.58 25.94 -28.63
C ASN A 166 2.24 26.54 -28.21
N GLY A 167 2.23 27.77 -27.70
CA GLY A 167 0.99 28.50 -27.44
C GLY A 167 0.25 28.78 -28.74
N VAL A 168 -1.07 28.59 -28.73
CA VAL A 168 -1.95 28.92 -29.86
C VAL A 168 -2.79 30.13 -29.43
N ALA A 169 -2.78 31.20 -30.21
CA ALA A 169 -3.59 32.37 -29.92
C ALA A 169 -5.08 32.07 -30.15
N ALA A 170 -5.94 32.56 -29.27
CA ALA A 170 -7.38 32.52 -29.52
C ALA A 170 -7.72 33.46 -30.69
N VAL A 171 -8.55 32.98 -31.61
CA VAL A 171 -9.02 33.76 -32.76
C VAL A 171 -10.53 33.92 -32.68
N TRP A 172 -10.98 35.18 -32.71
CA TRP A 172 -12.39 35.55 -32.73
C TRP A 172 -12.72 36.26 -34.05
N GLU A 173 -13.76 35.84 -34.73
CA GLU A 173 -14.29 36.54 -35.89
C GLU A 173 -15.54 37.35 -35.49
N LEU A 174 -15.51 38.63 -35.86
CA LEU A 174 -16.61 39.57 -35.76
C LEU A 174 -17.28 39.69 -37.12
N GLU A 175 -18.61 39.69 -37.14
CA GLU A 175 -19.42 39.96 -38.33
C GLU A 175 -20.38 41.12 -38.06
N PHE A 176 -20.31 42.13 -38.93
CA PHE A 176 -21.07 43.37 -38.82
C PHE A 176 -22.31 43.31 -39.74
N VAL A 177 -23.50 43.40 -39.14
CA VAL A 177 -24.77 43.27 -39.87
C VAL A 177 -25.62 44.51 -39.67
N GLY A 178 -25.96 45.21 -40.77
CA GLY A 178 -26.87 46.35 -40.74
C GLY A 178 -26.27 47.67 -40.24
N LEU A 179 -24.95 47.77 -40.07
CA LEU A 179 -24.29 49.02 -39.64
C LEU A 179 -24.13 50.02 -40.81
N THR A 180 -24.31 51.31 -40.52
CA THR A 180 -24.19 52.40 -41.50
C THR A 180 -22.85 53.13 -41.33
N ASN A 181 -22.12 53.30 -42.43
CA ASN A 181 -20.79 53.92 -42.44
C ASN A 181 -20.80 55.32 -41.81
N ALA A 182 -19.82 55.61 -40.95
CA ALA A 182 -19.57 56.90 -40.31
C ALA A 182 -20.73 57.46 -39.45
N SER A 183 -21.78 56.67 -39.18
CA SER A 183 -22.89 57.08 -38.31
C SER A 183 -23.21 56.08 -37.21
N THR A 184 -23.04 54.78 -37.46
CA THR A 184 -23.32 53.75 -36.44
C THR A 184 -22.14 53.61 -35.48
N VAL A 185 -22.42 53.53 -34.18
CA VAL A 185 -21.43 53.39 -33.12
C VAL A 185 -21.72 52.13 -32.32
N PHE A 186 -20.67 51.39 -31.98
CA PHE A 186 -20.76 50.15 -31.21
C PHE A 186 -19.69 50.09 -30.13
N VAL A 187 -19.84 49.16 -29.20
CA VAL A 187 -18.85 48.83 -28.15
C VAL A 187 -18.57 47.34 -28.24
N LEU A 188 -17.32 46.95 -28.00
CA LEU A 188 -16.96 45.55 -27.80
C LEU A 188 -16.76 45.29 -26.30
N THR A 189 -17.30 44.18 -25.82
CA THR A 189 -17.04 43.67 -24.48
C THR A 189 -16.09 42.49 -24.61
N VAL A 190 -14.90 42.60 -24.03
CA VAL A 190 -13.90 41.51 -23.99
C VAL A 190 -13.69 41.09 -22.55
N SER A 191 -14.11 39.86 -22.22
CA SER A 191 -13.99 39.25 -20.90
C SER A 191 -14.47 40.15 -19.76
N GLY A 192 -15.61 40.84 -19.99
CA GLY A 192 -16.28 41.71 -19.03
C GLY A 192 -15.83 43.17 -19.00
N GLN A 193 -14.87 43.57 -19.84
CA GLN A 193 -14.46 44.96 -20.01
C GLN A 193 -14.99 45.54 -21.32
N ASP A 194 -15.64 46.71 -21.26
CA ASP A 194 -16.20 47.41 -22.41
C ASP A 194 -15.17 48.38 -22.99
N THR A 195 -14.97 48.34 -24.30
CA THR A 195 -14.17 49.36 -25.00
C THR A 195 -14.85 50.73 -24.92
N VAL A 196 -14.08 51.78 -25.19
CA VAL A 196 -14.67 53.06 -25.63
C VAL A 196 -15.52 52.84 -26.90
N SER A 197 -16.42 53.78 -27.17
CA SER A 197 -17.32 53.68 -28.31
C SER A 197 -16.56 53.79 -29.64
N ILE A 198 -16.79 52.83 -30.54
CA ILE A 198 -16.10 52.70 -31.82
C ILE A 198 -17.05 53.12 -32.93
N LEU A 199 -16.62 54.07 -33.76
CA LEU A 199 -17.36 54.48 -34.95
C LEU A 199 -17.16 53.45 -36.08
N TYR A 200 -18.27 52.94 -36.62
CA TYR A 200 -18.23 51.99 -37.73
C TYR A 200 -17.73 52.63 -39.03
N ASN A 201 -16.78 51.96 -39.68
CA ASN A 201 -16.23 52.35 -40.97
C ASN A 201 -16.40 51.19 -41.96
N SER A 202 -16.94 51.46 -43.14
CA SER A 202 -17.11 50.46 -44.20
C SER A 202 -15.79 50.01 -44.86
N ALA A 203 -14.69 50.74 -44.63
CA ALA A 203 -13.34 50.29 -44.96
C ALA A 203 -12.81 49.42 -43.81
N MET A 204 -12.86 48.10 -43.98
CA MET A 204 -12.60 47.14 -42.89
C MET A 204 -11.19 47.24 -42.34
N THR A 205 -10.19 47.65 -43.12
CA THR A 205 -8.81 47.81 -42.63
C THR A 205 -8.68 49.01 -41.68
N THR A 206 -9.43 50.09 -41.97
CA THR A 206 -9.51 51.25 -41.08
C THR A 206 -10.29 50.91 -39.81
N LEU A 207 -11.39 50.17 -39.95
CA LEU A 207 -12.16 49.68 -38.81
C LEU A 207 -11.36 48.73 -37.91
N ALA A 208 -10.59 47.81 -38.50
CA ALA A 208 -9.70 46.90 -37.78
C ALA A 208 -8.67 47.67 -36.93
N THR A 209 -8.04 48.71 -37.50
CA THR A 209 -7.09 49.57 -36.78
C THR A 209 -7.76 50.29 -35.60
N ASN A 210 -8.98 50.81 -35.80
CA ASN A 210 -9.74 51.47 -34.74
C ASN A 210 -10.14 50.50 -33.62
N ILE A 211 -10.52 49.26 -33.99
CA ILE A 211 -10.82 48.19 -33.04
C ILE A 211 -9.56 47.81 -32.25
N GLU A 212 -8.43 47.60 -32.91
CA GLU A 212 -7.15 47.27 -32.26
C GLU A 212 -6.76 48.34 -31.23
N ALA A 213 -6.82 49.62 -31.60
CA ALA A 213 -6.53 50.72 -30.69
C ALA A 213 -7.47 50.75 -29.48
N SER A 214 -8.76 50.45 -29.69
CA SER A 214 -9.76 50.43 -28.61
C SER A 214 -9.61 49.20 -27.69
N LEU A 215 -9.13 48.08 -28.24
CA LEU A 215 -8.83 46.87 -27.46
C LEU A 215 -7.55 47.03 -26.62
N LEU A 216 -6.52 47.67 -27.16
CA LEU A 216 -5.26 47.93 -26.44
C LEU A 216 -5.40 48.95 -25.29
N ASP A 217 -6.48 49.72 -25.26
CA ASP A 217 -6.81 50.61 -24.14
C ASP A 217 -7.46 49.86 -22.96
N LEU A 218 -7.90 48.61 -23.19
CA LEU A 218 -8.48 47.80 -22.12
C LEU A 218 -7.39 47.28 -21.16
N PRO A 219 -7.63 47.31 -19.84
CA PRO A 219 -6.64 46.90 -18.84
C PRO A 219 -6.35 45.39 -18.84
N ASN A 220 -7.20 44.59 -19.48
CA ASN A 220 -7.09 43.12 -19.55
C ASN A 220 -6.43 42.61 -20.85
N ILE A 221 -5.98 43.48 -21.75
CA ILE A 221 -5.33 43.10 -23.02
C ILE A 221 -3.91 43.68 -23.04
N SER A 222 -2.92 42.82 -23.25
CA SER A 222 -1.51 43.23 -23.42
C SER A 222 -1.21 43.60 -24.87
N SER A 223 -0.15 44.38 -25.10
CA SER A 223 0.31 44.71 -26.45
C SER A 223 0.69 43.46 -27.26
N GLY A 224 0.43 43.47 -28.57
CA GLY A 224 0.83 42.38 -29.49
C GLY A 224 -0.32 41.57 -30.08
N ILE A 225 -1.57 41.92 -29.77
CA ILE A 225 -2.75 41.42 -30.50
C ILE A 225 -2.68 41.85 -31.98
N SER A 226 -3.43 41.17 -32.84
CA SER A 226 -3.56 41.54 -34.24
C SER A 226 -5.03 41.54 -34.65
N VAL A 227 -5.51 42.66 -35.19
CA VAL A 227 -6.87 42.77 -35.72
C VAL A 227 -6.81 43.01 -37.23
N VAL A 228 -7.44 42.13 -38.01
CA VAL A 228 -7.35 42.15 -39.48
C VAL A 228 -8.71 41.95 -40.12
N SER A 229 -8.92 42.55 -41.30
CA SER A 229 -10.10 42.24 -42.11
C SER A 229 -10.01 40.80 -42.62
N SER A 230 -11.07 40.01 -42.46
CA SER A 230 -11.18 38.66 -43.05
C SER A 230 -12.05 38.60 -44.31
N SER A 231 -12.58 39.75 -44.76
CA SER A 231 -13.54 39.83 -45.88
C SER A 231 -13.16 40.86 -46.96
N GLY A 232 -11.91 41.32 -46.96
CA GLY A 232 -11.44 42.40 -47.85
C GLY A 232 -11.73 43.80 -47.29
N ASP A 233 -11.19 44.84 -47.94
CA ASP A 233 -11.25 46.21 -47.42
C ASP A 233 -12.54 46.93 -47.80
N ALA A 234 -12.84 47.04 -49.10
CA ALA A 234 -14.06 47.66 -49.61
C ALA A 234 -15.22 46.65 -49.55
N SER A 235 -16.33 47.04 -48.91
CA SER A 235 -17.57 46.24 -48.79
C SER A 235 -17.43 44.95 -47.96
N GLY A 236 -16.33 44.78 -47.22
CA GLY A 236 -16.20 43.70 -46.25
C GLY A 236 -17.15 43.88 -45.06
N THR A 237 -17.45 42.78 -44.37
CA THR A 237 -18.35 42.74 -43.19
C THR A 237 -17.75 41.98 -42.01
N LYS A 238 -16.52 41.48 -42.13
CA LYS A 238 -15.88 40.57 -41.18
C LYS A 238 -14.48 41.01 -40.78
N ILE A 239 -14.20 40.92 -39.49
CA ILE A 239 -12.90 41.23 -38.87
C ILE A 239 -12.49 40.09 -37.94
N LYS A 240 -11.23 39.68 -38.01
CA LYS A 240 -10.63 38.72 -37.07
C LYS A 240 -9.79 39.44 -36.03
N ILE A 241 -9.94 39.02 -34.78
CA ILE A 241 -9.12 39.41 -33.64
C ILE A 241 -8.29 38.18 -33.27
N ASN A 242 -6.98 38.29 -33.41
CA ASN A 242 -6.02 37.31 -32.94
C ASN A 242 -5.41 37.82 -31.62
N PHE A 243 -5.65 37.09 -30.52
CA PHE A 243 -5.05 37.39 -29.22
C PHE A 243 -3.61 36.87 -29.17
N THR A 244 -2.74 37.48 -29.97
CA THR A 244 -1.30 37.18 -30.02
C THR A 244 -0.51 38.07 -29.05
N GLY A 245 0.76 37.73 -28.83
CA GLY A 245 1.65 38.50 -27.96
C GLY A 245 1.71 37.98 -26.53
N SER A 246 2.75 38.38 -25.82
CA SER A 246 2.99 37.94 -24.43
C SER A 246 1.96 38.53 -23.49
N GLY A 247 1.34 37.68 -22.65
CA GLY A 247 0.27 38.06 -21.73
C GLY A 247 -1.13 37.95 -22.34
N ASN A 248 -1.25 37.50 -23.60
CA ASN A 248 -2.54 37.28 -24.26
C ASN A 248 -2.85 35.78 -24.52
N GLU A 249 -2.01 34.87 -24.03
CA GLU A 249 -2.09 33.43 -24.32
C GLU A 249 -3.32 32.74 -23.67
N GLY A 250 -3.74 31.60 -24.24
CA GLY A 250 -4.82 30.77 -23.71
C GLY A 250 -6.22 31.08 -24.25
N ASP A 251 -7.22 30.34 -23.76
CA ASP A 251 -8.59 30.38 -24.28
C ASP A 251 -9.57 31.28 -23.50
N GLY A 252 -9.08 32.03 -22.50
CA GLY A 252 -9.89 32.81 -21.55
C GLY A 252 -10.64 34.02 -22.13
N TRP A 253 -10.62 34.20 -23.45
CA TRP A 253 -11.22 35.34 -24.14
C TRP A 253 -12.69 35.09 -24.45
N ALA A 254 -13.56 36.03 -24.05
CA ALA A 254 -14.95 36.09 -24.45
C ALA A 254 -15.24 37.44 -25.11
N VAL A 255 -15.55 37.45 -26.41
CA VAL A 255 -15.80 38.67 -27.18
C VAL A 255 -17.28 38.77 -27.53
N SER A 256 -17.87 39.93 -27.31
CA SER A 256 -19.22 40.27 -27.80
C SER A 256 -19.28 41.73 -28.22
N GLY A 257 -20.24 42.09 -29.08
CA GLY A 257 -20.42 43.47 -29.54
C GLY A 257 -21.85 43.96 -29.35
N ARG A 258 -21.99 45.24 -28.98
CA ARG A 258 -23.27 45.91 -28.78
C ARG A 258 -23.33 47.21 -29.56
N VAL A 259 -24.34 47.36 -30.42
CA VAL A 259 -24.59 48.60 -31.17
C VAL A 259 -25.36 49.58 -30.27
N LEU A 260 -24.93 50.85 -30.22
CA LEU A 260 -25.46 51.84 -29.27
C LEU A 260 -26.61 52.69 -29.83
N ASN A 261 -26.58 52.99 -31.13
CA ASN A 261 -27.39 54.05 -31.72
C ASN A 261 -28.26 53.60 -32.90
N LYS A 262 -28.42 52.29 -33.10
CA LYS A 262 -29.23 51.70 -34.17
C LYS A 262 -29.80 50.35 -33.75
N SER A 263 -31.11 50.19 -33.79
CA SER A 263 -31.83 49.03 -33.23
C SER A 263 -31.90 47.81 -34.16
N ASP A 264 -31.67 48.00 -35.46
CA ASP A 264 -31.70 46.97 -36.51
C ASP A 264 -30.29 46.50 -36.92
N ALA A 265 -29.26 46.85 -36.14
CA ALA A 265 -27.87 46.50 -36.41
C ALA A 265 -27.29 45.60 -35.29
N ALA A 266 -26.39 44.69 -35.67
CA ALA A 266 -25.76 43.75 -34.76
C ALA A 266 -24.27 43.55 -35.08
N VAL A 267 -23.50 43.24 -34.05
CA VAL A 267 -22.12 42.74 -34.16
C VAL A 267 -22.12 41.33 -33.61
N LEU A 268 -22.03 40.35 -34.51
CA LEU A 268 -21.95 38.95 -34.14
C LEU A 268 -20.49 38.62 -33.86
N ALA A 269 -20.22 37.86 -32.80
CA ALA A 269 -18.89 37.41 -32.45
C ALA A 269 -18.90 35.90 -32.26
N PHE A 270 -17.96 35.19 -32.88
CA PHE A 270 -17.78 33.77 -32.67
C PHE A 270 -16.31 33.40 -32.61
N LYS A 271 -16.00 32.41 -31.79
CA LYS A 271 -14.64 31.90 -31.61
C LYS A 271 -14.32 30.93 -32.76
N GLU A 272 -13.33 31.27 -33.57
CA GLU A 272 -12.89 30.45 -34.71
C GLU A 272 -11.83 29.44 -34.28
N THR A 273 -10.83 29.88 -33.51
CA THR A 273 -9.77 29.02 -32.99
C THR A 273 -9.71 29.17 -31.47
N PRO A 274 -9.89 28.09 -30.69
CA PRO A 274 -9.62 28.09 -29.26
C PRO A 274 -8.14 28.35 -28.99
N GLY A 275 -7.84 29.25 -28.06
CA GLY A 275 -6.47 29.48 -27.64
C GLY A 275 -5.94 28.31 -26.82
N VAL A 276 -4.63 28.10 -26.83
CA VAL A 276 -3.94 27.12 -25.97
C VAL A 276 -2.83 27.85 -25.25
N THR A 277 -2.83 27.77 -23.92
CA THR A 277 -1.79 28.39 -23.10
C THR A 277 -0.45 27.71 -23.38
N ALA A 278 0.60 28.50 -23.54
CA ALA A 278 1.93 27.98 -23.75
C ALA A 278 2.43 27.27 -22.47
N GLY A 279 3.15 26.16 -22.63
CA GLY A 279 3.58 25.33 -21.52
C GLY A 279 3.98 23.93 -21.98
N GLU A 280 4.42 23.08 -21.08
CA GLU A 280 4.77 21.69 -21.41
C GLU A 280 3.86 20.71 -20.66
N PRO A 281 3.63 19.51 -21.19
CA PRO A 281 2.91 18.46 -20.46
C PRO A 281 3.51 18.25 -19.06
N VAL A 282 2.64 18.14 -18.05
CA VAL A 282 3.03 17.93 -16.64
C VAL A 282 3.94 16.70 -16.46
N PHE A 283 3.77 15.69 -17.33
CA PHE A 283 4.64 14.53 -17.40
C PHE A 283 4.97 14.19 -18.86
N SER A 284 6.23 13.81 -19.08
CA SER A 284 6.80 13.47 -20.39
C SER A 284 8.11 12.71 -20.21
N SER A 285 8.76 12.29 -21.30
CA SER A 285 10.11 11.70 -21.24
C SER A 285 11.12 12.62 -20.55
N ASP A 286 11.00 13.94 -20.71
CA ASP A 286 11.95 14.91 -20.17
C ASP A 286 11.56 15.40 -18.77
N ARG A 287 10.25 15.50 -18.49
CA ARG A 287 9.73 15.95 -17.19
C ARG A 287 9.52 14.83 -16.17
N GLY A 288 9.69 13.58 -16.59
CA GLY A 288 9.40 12.37 -15.82
C GLY A 288 7.91 12.02 -15.83
N TRP A 289 7.57 10.93 -15.15
CA TRP A 289 6.25 10.32 -15.14
C TRP A 289 5.62 10.32 -13.75
N PRO A 290 4.30 10.06 -13.63
CA PRO A 290 3.63 9.99 -12.33
C PRO A 290 4.20 8.86 -11.46
N HIS A 291 4.41 9.13 -10.18
CA HIS A 291 4.89 8.13 -9.22
C HIS A 291 3.77 7.24 -8.67
N CYS A 292 2.56 7.78 -8.53
CA CYS A 292 1.42 7.06 -7.98
C CYS A 292 0.11 7.42 -8.68
N GLY A 293 -0.84 6.50 -8.62
CA GLY A 293 -2.21 6.74 -9.04
C GLY A 293 -3.20 5.89 -8.27
N THR A 294 -4.49 6.21 -8.40
CA THR A 294 -5.58 5.42 -7.83
C THR A 294 -6.87 5.66 -8.63
N PHE A 295 -7.77 4.68 -8.61
CA PHE A 295 -9.10 4.84 -9.17
C PHE A 295 -10.07 5.28 -8.06
N TYR A 296 -10.69 6.44 -8.22
CA TYR A 296 -11.61 6.99 -7.22
C TYR A 296 -12.76 7.72 -7.91
N ALA A 297 -14.00 7.47 -7.46
CA ALA A 297 -15.21 8.10 -7.99
C ALA A 297 -15.31 8.08 -9.54
N GLN A 298 -15.01 6.94 -10.17
CA GLN A 298 -15.00 6.75 -11.63
C GLN A 298 -14.00 7.65 -12.39
N ARG A 299 -12.89 8.02 -11.75
CA ARG A 299 -11.79 8.76 -12.35
C ARG A 299 -10.47 8.06 -12.05
N LEU A 300 -9.51 8.21 -12.93
CA LEU A 300 -8.11 7.90 -12.65
C LEU A 300 -7.46 9.15 -12.06
N LEU A 301 -6.89 9.02 -10.88
CA LEU A 301 -6.10 10.05 -10.22
C LEU A 301 -4.62 9.74 -10.40
N LEU A 302 -3.82 10.76 -10.68
CA LEU A 302 -2.38 10.68 -10.83
C LEU A 302 -1.70 11.73 -9.96
N GLY A 303 -0.55 11.40 -9.40
CA GLY A 303 0.22 12.33 -8.58
C GLY A 303 1.68 11.92 -8.40
N GLY A 304 2.41 12.71 -7.61
CA GLY A 304 3.83 12.51 -7.37
C GLY A 304 4.67 12.73 -8.63
N PHE A 305 4.31 13.72 -9.44
CA PHE A 305 5.03 14.07 -10.66
C PHE A 305 6.46 14.52 -10.32
N LYS A 306 7.44 14.14 -11.14
CA LYS A 306 8.86 14.45 -10.90
C LYS A 306 9.15 15.95 -10.96
N SER A 307 8.56 16.65 -11.94
CA SER A 307 8.77 18.11 -12.13
C SER A 307 7.74 18.98 -11.40
N LEU A 308 6.60 18.42 -10.97
CA LEU A 308 5.55 19.12 -10.23
C LEU A 308 5.07 18.28 -9.02
N PRO A 309 5.92 18.12 -7.99
CA PRO A 309 5.70 17.14 -6.92
C PRO A 309 4.52 17.42 -5.99
N ASN A 310 4.08 18.68 -5.91
CA ASN A 310 2.99 19.14 -5.06
C ASN A 310 1.60 19.06 -5.72
N ALA A 311 1.52 18.64 -6.97
CA ALA A 311 0.25 18.56 -7.70
C ALA A 311 -0.18 17.12 -7.93
N TRP A 312 -1.50 16.96 -8.04
CA TRP A 312 -2.15 15.76 -8.53
C TRP A 312 -3.22 16.15 -9.55
N CYS A 313 -3.65 15.22 -10.37
CA CYS A 313 -4.69 15.45 -11.35
C CYS A 313 -5.68 14.29 -11.39
N PHE A 314 -6.84 14.53 -12.01
CA PHE A 314 -7.81 13.47 -12.29
C PHE A 314 -8.35 13.54 -13.71
N SER A 315 -8.62 12.36 -14.27
CA SER A 315 -9.20 12.19 -15.61
C SER A 315 -10.65 12.62 -15.66
N LYS A 316 -11.21 12.72 -16.88
CA LYS A 316 -12.64 12.88 -17.10
C LYS A 316 -13.43 11.73 -16.45
N LEU A 317 -14.63 12.02 -15.97
CA LEU A 317 -15.49 11.01 -15.36
C LEU A 317 -15.85 9.92 -16.38
N GLY A 318 -15.58 8.66 -16.03
CA GLY A 318 -15.86 7.49 -16.86
C GLY A 318 -14.87 7.23 -18.00
N ASP A 319 -13.92 8.15 -18.22
CA ASP A 319 -12.88 8.03 -19.24
C ASP A 319 -11.50 8.23 -18.59
N PHE A 320 -10.86 7.11 -18.24
CA PHE A 320 -9.69 7.10 -17.35
C PHE A 320 -8.43 7.70 -17.94
N TYR A 321 -8.30 7.79 -19.26
CA TYR A 321 -7.07 8.24 -19.91
C TYR A 321 -7.17 9.65 -20.50
N ASN A 322 -8.33 10.30 -20.40
CA ASN A 322 -8.60 11.58 -21.01
C ASN A 322 -8.48 12.73 -19.99
N PHE A 323 -7.51 13.62 -20.21
CA PHE A 323 -7.21 14.78 -19.37
C PHE A 323 -7.50 16.12 -20.06
N ASP A 324 -8.36 16.12 -21.08
CA ASP A 324 -8.69 17.30 -21.88
C ASP A 324 -9.35 18.44 -21.07
N GLU A 325 -8.59 19.53 -20.91
CA GLU A 325 -8.99 20.71 -20.14
C GLU A 325 -10.14 21.51 -20.78
N ARG A 326 -10.49 21.25 -22.04
CA ARG A 326 -11.61 21.91 -22.73
C ARG A 326 -12.96 21.53 -22.11
N PHE A 327 -13.03 20.42 -21.37
CA PHE A 327 -14.21 20.08 -20.59
C PHE A 327 -14.24 20.86 -19.27
N THR A 328 -14.97 21.98 -19.27
CA THR A 328 -15.09 22.88 -18.11
C THR A 328 -16.25 22.54 -17.16
N GLU A 329 -17.05 21.53 -17.50
CA GLU A 329 -18.16 21.04 -16.68
C GLU A 329 -17.66 20.29 -15.43
N ALA A 330 -18.54 20.05 -14.46
CA ALA A 330 -18.21 19.33 -13.22
C ALA A 330 -17.60 17.93 -13.46
N ASN A 331 -17.96 17.27 -14.58
CA ASN A 331 -17.45 15.96 -15.00
C ASN A 331 -16.06 16.04 -15.68
N GLY A 332 -15.55 17.24 -15.96
CA GLY A 332 -14.28 17.48 -16.63
C GLY A 332 -13.07 17.08 -15.78
N PRO A 333 -11.87 16.98 -16.36
CA PRO A 333 -10.63 16.69 -15.65
C PRO A 333 -10.04 17.95 -15.02
N ALA A 334 -9.23 17.81 -13.96
CA ALA A 334 -8.54 18.93 -13.31
C ALA A 334 -7.09 18.59 -12.93
N LEU A 335 -6.19 19.57 -13.06
CA LEU A 335 -4.90 19.61 -12.37
C LEU A 335 -5.04 20.46 -11.11
N ILE A 336 -4.61 19.91 -9.97
CA ILE A 336 -4.80 20.50 -8.65
C ILE A 336 -3.43 20.59 -7.96
N PRO A 337 -2.84 21.79 -7.85
CA PRO A 337 -1.72 22.01 -6.95
C PRO A 337 -2.21 22.02 -5.50
N MET A 338 -1.48 21.37 -4.62
CA MET A 338 -1.69 21.49 -3.17
C MET A 338 -0.89 22.66 -2.62
N ASP A 339 -1.47 23.35 -1.64
CA ASP A 339 -0.79 24.38 -0.86
C ASP A 339 0.05 23.70 0.24
N ILE A 340 1.27 23.32 -0.12
CA ILE A 340 2.20 22.59 0.74
C ILE A 340 3.58 23.25 0.75
N SER A 341 4.39 22.91 1.74
CA SER A 341 5.73 23.49 1.92
C SER A 341 6.66 23.14 0.76
N GLY A 342 7.60 24.04 0.46
CA GLY A 342 8.59 23.84 -0.59
C GLY A 342 9.42 22.56 -0.37
N GLY A 343 9.34 21.63 -1.32
CA GLY A 343 10.07 20.35 -1.28
C GLY A 343 9.27 19.15 -0.78
N GLU A 344 8.04 19.37 -0.31
CA GLU A 344 7.10 18.29 -0.03
C GLU A 344 6.58 17.69 -1.34
N ARG A 345 6.45 16.35 -1.38
CA ARG A 345 6.06 15.61 -2.57
C ARG A 345 5.01 14.55 -2.25
N ILE A 346 4.05 14.38 -3.14
CA ILE A 346 3.03 13.33 -3.03
C ILE A 346 3.70 11.97 -3.29
N GLU A 347 3.55 11.04 -2.33
CA GLU A 347 4.10 9.69 -2.41
C GLU A 347 3.00 8.66 -2.75
N ARG A 348 1.80 8.82 -2.18
CA ARG A 348 0.64 7.93 -2.40
C ARG A 348 -0.67 8.70 -2.39
N ILE A 349 -1.59 8.27 -3.24
CA ILE A 349 -3.00 8.66 -3.18
C ILE A 349 -3.79 7.39 -2.89
N PHE A 350 -4.59 7.40 -1.82
CA PHE A 350 -5.32 6.23 -1.34
C PHE A 350 -6.81 6.53 -1.27
N GLY A 351 -7.62 5.73 -1.96
CA GLY A 351 -9.06 5.80 -1.88
C GLY A 351 -9.58 4.98 -0.71
N SER A 352 -10.13 5.64 0.31
CA SER A 352 -10.91 5.00 1.38
C SER A 352 -12.29 5.67 1.46
N ARG A 353 -12.89 5.80 2.65
CA ARG A 353 -14.13 6.54 2.89
C ARG A 353 -14.08 7.97 2.32
N ASN A 354 -12.92 8.60 2.41
CA ASN A 354 -12.56 9.84 1.76
C ASN A 354 -11.25 9.62 1.00
N LEU A 355 -10.91 10.53 0.09
CA LEU A 355 -9.63 10.50 -0.60
C LEU A 355 -8.52 10.95 0.36
N LEU A 356 -7.48 10.12 0.50
CA LEU A 356 -6.34 10.38 1.35
C LEU A 356 -5.11 10.62 0.46
N ILE A 357 -4.31 11.63 0.80
CA ILE A 357 -3.07 11.95 0.11
C ILE A 357 -1.95 11.92 1.13
N PHE A 358 -0.98 11.05 0.89
CA PHE A 358 0.20 10.90 1.73
C PHE A 358 1.39 11.50 1.00
N THR A 359 2.08 12.41 1.69
CA THR A 359 3.27 13.06 1.19
C THR A 359 4.49 12.60 1.99
N THR A 360 5.65 13.15 1.67
CA THR A 360 6.86 12.96 2.47
C THR A 360 6.83 13.54 3.85
N GLN A 361 5.99 14.53 4.11
CA GLN A 361 6.03 15.30 5.36
C GLN A 361 4.70 15.24 6.13
N ALA A 362 3.58 14.92 5.48
CA ALA A 362 2.27 15.01 6.09
C ALA A 362 1.23 14.08 5.45
N GLU A 363 0.13 13.91 6.18
CA GLU A 363 -1.05 13.18 5.76
C GLU A 363 -2.20 14.17 5.58
N TYR A 364 -2.81 14.12 4.40
CA TYR A 364 -3.94 14.95 4.02
C TYR A 364 -5.15 14.09 3.69
N TRP A 365 -6.33 14.66 3.88
CA TRP A 365 -7.57 14.10 3.38
C TRP A 365 -8.42 15.17 2.71
N LEU A 366 -9.27 14.75 1.78
CA LEU A 366 -10.24 15.65 1.15
C LEU A 366 -11.58 15.56 1.88
N ALA A 367 -12.09 16.73 2.28
CA ALA A 367 -13.40 16.83 2.95
C ALA A 367 -14.54 16.35 2.06
N GLU A 368 -14.44 16.64 0.77
CA GLU A 368 -15.44 16.32 -0.23
C GLU A 368 -15.37 14.84 -0.61
N ARG A 369 -16.54 14.19 -0.70
CA ARG A 369 -16.64 12.80 -1.19
C ARG A 369 -16.76 12.69 -2.70
N LYS A 370 -16.93 13.82 -3.39
CA LYS A 370 -17.05 13.88 -4.85
C LYS A 370 -16.03 14.88 -5.38
N LEU A 371 -15.38 14.52 -6.47
CA LEU A 371 -14.45 15.39 -7.17
C LEU A 371 -15.17 16.09 -8.32
N SER A 372 -15.10 17.42 -8.32
CA SER A 372 -15.65 18.27 -9.38
C SER A 372 -14.56 19.17 -9.94
N ARG A 373 -14.58 19.43 -11.24
CA ARG A 373 -13.71 20.44 -11.86
C ARG A 373 -14.08 21.86 -11.46
N THR A 374 -15.36 22.11 -11.15
CA THR A 374 -15.88 23.45 -10.89
C THR A 374 -15.72 23.90 -9.44
N GLU A 375 -15.21 23.02 -8.57
CA GLU A 375 -15.05 23.27 -7.14
C GLU A 375 -13.63 22.86 -6.74
N ALA A 376 -12.90 23.77 -6.12
CA ALA A 376 -11.56 23.47 -5.64
C ALA A 376 -11.66 22.52 -4.44
N PRO A 377 -10.97 21.37 -4.46
CA PRO A 377 -11.00 20.43 -3.33
C PRO A 377 -10.31 21.04 -2.11
N ASN A 378 -10.83 20.75 -0.94
CA ASN A 378 -10.27 21.22 0.32
C ASN A 378 -9.32 20.17 0.91
N HIS A 379 -8.01 20.41 0.79
CA HIS A 379 -6.98 19.57 1.40
C HIS A 379 -6.83 19.92 2.87
N VAL A 380 -7.27 19.02 3.75
CA VAL A 380 -7.12 19.19 5.19
C VAL A 380 -5.91 18.40 5.66
N GLN A 381 -4.91 19.10 6.22
CA GLN A 381 -3.77 18.46 6.86
C GLN A 381 -4.15 17.92 8.23
N SER A 382 -3.85 16.65 8.49
CA SER A 382 -4.15 16.01 9.78
C SER A 382 -2.92 15.76 10.65
N SER A 383 -1.74 15.54 10.04
CA SER A 383 -0.49 15.27 10.77
C SER A 383 0.74 15.68 9.96
N THR A 384 1.93 15.55 10.57
CA THR A 384 3.24 15.95 10.01
C THR A 384 4.25 14.80 10.05
N ASN A 385 3.77 13.55 9.90
CA ASN A 385 4.63 12.37 9.96
C ASN A 385 5.23 12.05 8.58
N GLY A 386 4.40 12.15 7.53
CA GLY A 386 4.73 11.73 6.18
C GLY A 386 4.82 10.22 6.05
N THR A 387 4.90 9.72 4.82
CA THR A 387 4.97 8.27 4.54
C THR A 387 6.31 7.83 3.95
N LYS A 388 6.75 6.60 4.30
CA LYS A 388 7.91 5.98 3.67
C LYS A 388 7.58 5.60 2.22
N ARG A 389 8.43 6.05 1.32
CA ARG A 389 8.40 5.74 -0.11
C ARG A 389 8.50 4.24 -0.35
N GLY A 390 7.82 3.74 -1.39
CA GLY A 390 7.87 2.34 -1.81
C GLY A 390 6.99 1.39 -1.01
N VAL A 391 6.75 1.66 0.28
CA VAL A 391 5.89 0.85 1.15
C VAL A 391 4.41 1.07 0.78
N PRO A 392 3.61 0.01 0.57
CA PRO A 392 2.18 0.15 0.29
C PRO A 392 1.40 0.61 1.51
N ILE A 393 0.29 1.31 1.28
CA ILE A 393 -0.69 1.65 2.32
C ILE A 393 -1.79 0.59 2.24
N THR A 394 -2.18 0.07 3.40
CA THR A 394 -3.16 -1.02 3.50
C THR A 394 -4.36 -0.55 4.31
N GLU A 395 -5.54 -1.13 4.08
CA GLU A 395 -6.73 -0.80 4.85
C GLU A 395 -7.02 -1.88 5.89
N ASN A 396 -7.33 -1.45 7.12
CA ASN A 396 -7.78 -2.32 8.19
C ASN A 396 -8.93 -1.63 8.96
N GLU A 397 -10.10 -2.27 9.01
CA GLU A 397 -11.27 -1.78 9.78
C GLU A 397 -11.64 -0.30 9.52
N GLY A 398 -11.49 0.16 8.27
CA GLY A 398 -11.80 1.53 7.85
C GLY A 398 -10.72 2.56 8.18
N ALA A 399 -9.53 2.11 8.60
CA ALA A 399 -8.35 2.95 8.78
C ALA A 399 -7.25 2.58 7.78
N ALA A 400 -6.48 3.57 7.35
CA ALA A 400 -5.30 3.37 6.52
C ALA A 400 -4.09 3.11 7.41
N ILE A 401 -3.51 1.91 7.29
CA ILE A 401 -2.27 1.52 7.96
C ILE A 401 -1.10 1.88 7.06
N TYR A 402 -0.22 2.74 7.55
CA TYR A 402 0.91 3.28 6.80
C TYR A 402 2.18 3.27 7.65
N VAL A 403 3.33 3.27 6.99
CA VAL A 403 4.63 3.44 7.65
C VAL A 403 5.04 4.89 7.51
N GLN A 404 5.42 5.51 8.63
CA GLN A 404 5.87 6.91 8.65
C GLN A 404 7.16 7.10 7.83
N SER A 405 7.46 8.34 7.45
CA SER A 405 8.64 8.69 6.64
C SER A 405 9.98 8.17 7.21
N SER A 406 10.09 8.03 8.53
CA SER A 406 11.25 7.47 9.23
C SER A 406 11.47 5.97 8.99
N GLY A 407 10.45 5.23 8.55
CA GLY A 407 10.52 3.77 8.36
C GLY A 407 10.40 2.92 9.61
N GLY A 408 10.47 3.53 10.81
CA GLY A 408 10.46 2.83 12.10
C GLY A 408 9.15 2.94 12.90
N VAL A 409 8.11 3.56 12.33
CA VAL A 409 6.84 3.76 13.02
C VAL A 409 5.69 3.31 12.13
N LEU A 410 4.83 2.46 12.68
CA LEU A 410 3.59 2.03 12.05
C LEU A 410 2.44 2.92 12.57
N GLY A 411 1.81 3.64 11.67
CA GLY A 411 0.70 4.55 11.95
C GLY A 411 -0.64 4.00 11.46
N GLU A 412 -1.70 4.34 12.19
CA GLU A 412 -3.11 4.16 11.79
C GLU A 412 -3.70 5.55 11.52
N PHE A 413 -4.14 5.80 10.29
CA PHE A 413 -4.84 7.02 9.90
C PHE A 413 -6.33 6.75 9.75
N ARG A 414 -7.14 7.31 10.67
CA ARG A 414 -8.55 6.94 10.84
C ARG A 414 -9.44 8.16 11.00
N TYR A 415 -10.62 8.11 10.39
CA TYR A 415 -11.67 9.10 10.63
C TYR A 415 -12.31 8.90 12.01
N THR A 416 -12.42 9.97 12.80
CA THR A 416 -13.13 9.97 14.08
C THR A 416 -14.36 10.86 13.99
N ASP A 417 -15.54 10.33 14.32
CA ASP A 417 -16.78 11.11 14.32
C ASP A 417 -16.82 12.15 15.45
N VAL A 418 -16.04 11.95 16.52
CA VAL A 418 -15.95 12.86 17.67
C VAL A 418 -15.31 14.19 17.29
N GLU A 419 -14.20 14.13 16.55
CA GLU A 419 -13.50 15.34 16.09
C GLU A 419 -13.96 15.78 14.70
N GLY A 420 -14.70 14.92 13.99
CA GLY A 420 -15.09 15.16 12.59
C GLY A 420 -13.87 15.22 11.65
N ASN A 421 -12.77 14.57 12.02
CA ASN A 421 -11.48 14.69 11.36
C ASN A 421 -10.79 13.32 11.24
N PHE A 422 -9.85 13.20 10.30
CA PHE A 422 -8.89 12.09 10.32
C PHE A 422 -7.78 12.38 11.32
N VAL A 423 -7.46 11.35 12.12
CA VAL A 423 -6.40 11.39 13.13
C VAL A 423 -5.40 10.31 12.82
N SER A 424 -4.11 10.68 12.84
CA SER A 424 -3.01 9.71 12.80
C SER A 424 -2.63 9.29 14.20
N THR A 425 -2.56 7.99 14.45
CA THR A 425 -2.14 7.42 15.74
C THR A 425 -1.05 6.36 15.55
N ASP A 426 -0.08 6.33 16.46
CA ASP A 426 1.05 5.41 16.36
C ASP A 426 0.71 4.09 17.06
N ILE A 427 0.63 3.02 16.28
CA ILE A 427 0.25 1.69 16.79
C ILE A 427 1.45 0.82 17.16
N SER A 428 2.66 1.17 16.71
CA SER A 428 3.90 0.47 17.06
C SER A 428 4.54 0.93 18.37
N LEU A 429 3.95 1.89 19.09
CA LEU A 429 4.57 2.50 20.28
C LEU A 429 5.00 1.48 21.37
N LEU A 430 4.22 0.41 21.56
CA LEU A 430 4.52 -0.62 22.57
C LEU A 430 5.58 -1.63 22.13
N ALA A 431 5.95 -1.63 20.85
CA ALA A 431 6.85 -2.59 20.21
C ALA A 431 7.76 -1.88 19.20
N SER A 432 8.26 -0.70 19.56
CA SER A 432 9.03 0.16 18.66
C SER A 432 10.29 -0.53 18.11
N HIS A 433 10.93 -1.37 18.93
CA HIS A 433 12.10 -2.19 18.58
C HIS A 433 11.83 -3.32 17.57
N LEU A 434 10.57 -3.55 17.19
CA LEU A 434 10.21 -4.54 16.18
C LEU A 434 9.97 -3.94 14.81
N VAL A 435 9.75 -2.63 14.72
CA VAL A 435 9.42 -1.92 13.50
C VAL A 435 10.61 -1.04 13.14
N GLU A 436 11.50 -1.57 12.30
CA GLU A 436 12.72 -0.89 11.87
C GLU A 436 12.88 -1.09 10.36
N ASP A 437 13.03 0.00 9.62
CA ASP A 437 13.24 0.00 8.17
C ASP A 437 12.31 -0.94 7.39
N VAL A 438 10.99 -0.76 7.57
CA VAL A 438 9.99 -1.54 6.82
C VAL A 438 10.10 -1.25 5.32
N ILE A 439 10.10 -2.30 4.50
CA ILE A 439 10.18 -2.20 3.03
C ILE A 439 8.88 -2.58 2.33
N ASP A 440 8.04 -3.41 2.95
CA ASP A 440 6.77 -3.85 2.38
C ASP A 440 5.78 -4.25 3.49
N GLN A 441 4.48 -4.14 3.20
CA GLN A 441 3.44 -4.58 4.14
C GLN A 441 2.18 -5.08 3.44
N ALA A 442 1.45 -5.98 4.09
CA ALA A 442 0.16 -6.48 3.59
C ALA A 442 -0.74 -6.95 4.74
N VAL A 443 -2.04 -6.64 4.66
CA VAL A 443 -3.03 -7.02 5.68
C VAL A 443 -3.92 -8.15 5.17
N LYS A 444 -3.88 -9.29 5.87
CA LYS A 444 -4.80 -10.42 5.70
C LYS A 444 -5.99 -10.25 6.62
N LYS A 445 -7.21 -10.34 6.06
CA LYS A 445 -8.45 -10.26 6.84
C LYS A 445 -8.68 -11.58 7.59
N ALA A 446 -9.30 -11.49 8.76
CA ALA A 446 -9.69 -12.66 9.54
C ALA A 446 -10.64 -13.56 8.74
N THR A 447 -10.33 -14.85 8.65
CA THR A 447 -11.17 -15.87 7.98
C THR A 447 -12.25 -16.45 8.91
N LYS A 448 -12.06 -16.32 10.22
CA LYS A 448 -12.97 -16.80 11.27
C LYS A 448 -13.19 -15.68 12.26
N SER A 449 -14.37 -15.62 12.87
CA SER A 449 -14.69 -14.64 13.93
C SER A 449 -13.74 -14.72 15.14
N THR A 450 -13.03 -15.85 15.30
CA THR A 450 -12.05 -16.02 16.37
C THR A 450 -10.67 -15.45 16.04
N ASN A 451 -10.37 -15.14 14.78
CA ASN A 451 -9.07 -14.65 14.34
C ASN A 451 -9.06 -13.12 14.28
N GLY A 452 -7.91 -12.51 14.52
CA GLY A 452 -7.70 -11.09 14.20
C GLY A 452 -7.24 -10.92 12.75
N ASN A 453 -7.25 -9.68 12.26
CA ASN A 453 -6.58 -9.36 11.00
C ASN A 453 -5.07 -9.43 11.23
N ARG A 454 -4.31 -9.93 10.24
CA ARG A 454 -2.85 -10.06 10.34
C ARG A 454 -2.19 -9.07 9.40
N ASN A 455 -1.48 -8.09 9.93
CA ASN A 455 -0.58 -7.27 9.15
C ASN A 455 0.81 -7.94 9.11
N ALA A 456 1.30 -8.26 7.92
CA ALA A 456 2.65 -8.72 7.72
C ALA A 456 3.52 -7.53 7.34
N LEU A 457 4.64 -7.35 8.05
CA LEU A 457 5.66 -6.36 7.73
C LEU A 457 6.93 -7.10 7.30
N VAL A 458 7.55 -6.65 6.22
CA VAL A 458 8.88 -7.11 5.80
C VAL A 458 9.88 -6.00 6.09
N LEU A 459 10.96 -6.34 6.78
CA LEU A 459 12.02 -5.41 7.15
C LEU A 459 13.19 -5.53 6.17
N GLU A 460 13.97 -4.46 6.05
CA GLU A 460 15.15 -4.43 5.18
C GLU A 460 16.21 -5.48 5.58
N ASN A 461 16.29 -5.84 6.86
CA ASN A 461 17.22 -6.84 7.37
C ASN A 461 16.91 -8.29 6.95
N GLY A 462 15.77 -8.53 6.28
CA GLY A 462 15.34 -9.86 5.84
C GLY A 462 14.40 -10.58 6.80
N ASP A 463 14.13 -10.04 7.99
CA ASP A 463 13.11 -10.59 8.88
C ASP A 463 11.71 -10.09 8.52
N ALA A 464 10.69 -10.80 9.01
CA ALA A 464 9.31 -10.34 8.99
C ALA A 464 8.75 -10.13 10.39
N ARG A 465 7.66 -9.37 10.48
CA ARG A 465 6.82 -9.23 11.67
C ARG A 465 5.39 -9.60 11.31
N LEU A 466 4.71 -10.29 12.21
CA LEU A 466 3.28 -10.54 12.13
C LEU A 466 2.59 -9.75 13.24
N VAL A 467 1.66 -8.90 12.87
CA VAL A 467 0.91 -8.05 13.80
C VAL A 467 -0.54 -8.46 13.76
N THR A 468 -1.05 -9.01 14.86
CA THR A 468 -2.49 -9.25 15.01
C THR A 468 -3.17 -7.94 15.41
N ILE A 469 -4.05 -7.43 14.55
CA ILE A 469 -4.78 -6.17 14.76
C ILE A 469 -6.28 -6.46 14.78
N LEU A 470 -6.95 -6.01 15.84
CA LEU A 470 -8.42 -6.02 15.99
C LEU A 470 -8.82 -4.83 16.87
N ARG A 471 -9.24 -3.72 16.25
CA ARG A 471 -9.37 -2.43 16.95
C ARG A 471 -10.56 -2.40 17.88
N GLU A 472 -11.67 -3.06 17.52
CA GLU A 472 -12.87 -3.16 18.36
C GLU A 472 -12.60 -3.75 19.75
N GLN A 473 -11.56 -4.57 19.88
CA GLN A 473 -11.14 -5.20 21.14
C GLN A 473 -9.82 -4.64 21.68
N GLU A 474 -9.31 -3.54 21.11
CA GLU A 474 -8.01 -2.94 21.43
C GLU A 474 -6.84 -3.95 21.38
N VAL A 475 -6.86 -4.89 20.43
CA VAL A 475 -5.79 -5.88 20.25
C VAL A 475 -4.81 -5.39 19.20
N THR A 476 -3.55 -5.29 19.60
CA THR A 476 -2.41 -5.02 18.70
C THR A 476 -1.22 -5.80 19.25
N GLY A 477 -1.01 -7.00 18.70
CA GLY A 477 0.01 -7.92 19.16
C GLY A 477 1.09 -8.12 18.11
N PHE A 478 2.26 -7.51 18.33
CA PHE A 478 3.44 -7.71 17.47
C PHE A 478 4.16 -9.01 17.81
N THR A 479 4.51 -9.80 16.80
CA THR A 479 5.35 -10.98 16.93
C THR A 479 6.40 -11.04 15.82
N ARG A 480 7.53 -11.67 16.11
CA ARG A 480 8.60 -11.91 15.14
C ARG A 480 8.24 -13.11 14.25
N MET A 481 8.58 -13.01 12.97
CA MET A 481 8.49 -14.11 12.03
C MET A 481 9.86 -14.34 11.41
N THR A 482 10.42 -15.52 11.67
CA THR A 482 11.74 -15.94 11.19
C THR A 482 11.61 -17.26 10.45
N THR A 483 12.51 -17.47 9.50
CA THR A 483 12.59 -18.68 8.70
C THR A 483 14.03 -18.89 8.24
N ALA A 484 14.34 -20.05 7.64
CA ALA A 484 15.66 -20.31 7.05
C ALA A 484 15.84 -19.55 5.73
N GLY A 485 16.10 -18.24 5.79
CA GLY A 485 16.23 -17.34 4.64
C GLY A 485 15.63 -15.95 4.93
N ASP A 486 15.65 -15.08 3.92
CA ASP A 486 15.23 -13.67 4.09
C ASP A 486 13.92 -13.39 3.37
N PHE A 487 12.97 -12.74 4.04
CA PHE A 487 11.79 -12.16 3.41
C PHE A 487 12.18 -10.94 2.57
N LYS A 488 11.58 -10.80 1.39
CA LYS A 488 11.85 -9.67 0.46
C LYS A 488 10.61 -8.86 0.11
N ALA A 489 9.43 -9.47 0.06
CA ALA A 489 8.17 -8.80 -0.22
C ALA A 489 7.00 -9.59 0.36
N THR A 490 5.86 -8.92 0.55
CA THR A 490 4.64 -9.56 1.01
C THR A 490 3.40 -9.00 0.32
N SER A 491 2.38 -9.83 0.16
CA SER A 491 1.12 -9.41 -0.44
C SER A 491 -0.03 -10.28 0.02
N VAL A 492 -1.25 -9.75 -0.07
CA VAL A 492 -2.48 -10.50 0.15
C VAL A 492 -3.31 -10.47 -1.13
N ASN A 493 -3.57 -11.64 -1.68
CA ASN A 493 -4.34 -11.79 -2.91
C ASN A 493 -5.86 -11.76 -2.67
N GLY A 494 -6.65 -11.77 -3.75
CA GLY A 494 -8.11 -11.76 -3.70
C GLY A 494 -8.72 -13.01 -3.04
N ARG A 495 -7.95 -14.10 -2.90
CA ARG A 495 -8.33 -15.30 -2.13
C ARG A 495 -8.10 -15.14 -0.61
N ASN A 496 -7.67 -13.96 -0.16
CA ASN A 496 -7.26 -13.67 1.21
C ASN A 496 -6.10 -14.58 1.70
N GLU A 497 -5.17 -14.88 0.80
CA GLU A 497 -3.96 -15.65 1.08
C GLU A 497 -2.78 -14.69 1.24
N LEU A 498 -1.99 -14.88 2.30
CA LEU A 498 -0.81 -14.08 2.57
C LEU A 498 0.41 -14.75 1.95
N ASN A 499 0.99 -14.09 0.96
CA ASN A 499 2.10 -14.58 0.16
C ASN A 499 3.37 -13.77 0.44
N PHE A 500 4.51 -14.42 0.30
CA PHE A 500 5.83 -13.87 0.52
C PHE A 500 6.77 -14.22 -0.62
N ILE A 501 7.65 -13.28 -0.94
CA ILE A 501 8.89 -13.59 -1.65
C ILE A 501 9.95 -13.86 -0.59
N VAL A 502 10.55 -15.06 -0.62
CA VAL A 502 11.60 -15.45 0.32
C VAL A 502 12.86 -15.86 -0.44
N ALA A 503 14.00 -15.28 -0.07
CA ALA A 503 15.31 -15.68 -0.56
C ALA A 503 15.79 -16.91 0.22
N ARG A 504 15.91 -18.04 -0.48
CA ARG A 504 16.42 -19.31 0.03
C ARG A 504 17.81 -19.59 -0.52
N ALA A 505 18.46 -20.62 0.00
CA ALA A 505 19.81 -21.01 -0.44
C ALA A 505 19.89 -21.36 -1.94
N ASP A 506 18.78 -21.81 -2.53
CA ASP A 506 18.70 -22.21 -3.94
C ASP A 506 18.06 -21.16 -4.87
N GLY A 507 17.73 -19.98 -4.34
CA GLY A 507 17.13 -18.88 -5.10
C GLY A 507 15.93 -18.24 -4.39
N ARG A 508 15.30 -17.25 -5.04
CA ARG A 508 14.06 -16.65 -4.54
C ARG A 508 12.87 -17.57 -4.82
N ARG A 509 11.91 -17.62 -3.91
CA ARG A 509 10.70 -18.43 -4.06
C ARG A 509 9.45 -17.65 -3.67
N LEU A 510 8.34 -18.03 -4.27
CA LEU A 510 7.01 -17.60 -3.87
C LEU A 510 6.46 -18.61 -2.87
N GLU A 511 6.16 -18.14 -1.67
CA GLU A 511 5.68 -18.97 -0.58
C GLU A 511 4.40 -18.38 0.01
N LYS A 512 3.46 -19.25 0.38
CA LYS A 512 2.19 -18.88 0.99
C LYS A 512 2.18 -19.26 2.48
N LEU A 513 1.77 -18.34 3.35
CA LEU A 513 1.51 -18.66 4.75
C LEU A 513 0.21 -19.46 4.88
N ASP A 514 0.34 -20.70 5.35
CA ASP A 514 -0.76 -21.64 5.53
C ASP A 514 -0.87 -22.10 6.99
N ASP A 515 -2.02 -21.84 7.61
CA ASP A 515 -2.30 -22.17 9.01
C ASP A 515 -2.39 -23.69 9.26
N THR A 516 -2.52 -24.50 8.20
CA THR A 516 -2.65 -25.97 8.28
C THR A 516 -1.31 -26.69 8.23
N ILE A 517 -0.27 -26.02 7.74
CA ILE A 517 1.07 -26.59 7.58
C ILE A 517 1.93 -26.22 8.79
N LEU A 518 2.80 -27.14 9.21
CA LEU A 518 3.69 -26.97 10.37
C LEU A 518 5.13 -26.58 10.01
N LEU A 519 5.50 -26.70 8.73
CA LEU A 519 6.87 -26.52 8.24
C LEU A 519 6.96 -25.30 7.32
N ASP A 520 8.15 -24.72 7.24
CA ASP A 520 8.49 -23.69 6.26
C ASP A 520 9.14 -24.31 5.02
N GLN A 521 8.98 -23.67 3.86
CA GLN A 521 9.36 -24.24 2.56
C GLN A 521 8.69 -25.59 2.31
N ALA A 522 7.46 -25.79 2.77
CA ALA A 522 6.79 -27.07 2.66
C ALA A 522 6.54 -27.44 1.19
N THR A 523 7.15 -28.54 0.74
CA THR A 523 6.88 -29.21 -0.53
C THR A 523 6.00 -30.41 -0.28
N LEU A 524 4.86 -30.47 -0.96
CA LEU A 524 3.95 -31.60 -0.90
C LEU A 524 4.49 -32.77 -1.73
N PHE A 525 4.25 -33.99 -1.26
CA PHE A 525 4.52 -35.20 -2.01
C PHE A 525 3.35 -36.18 -1.88
N GLU A 526 3.20 -37.01 -2.91
CA GLU A 526 2.24 -38.11 -2.98
C GLU A 526 2.97 -39.32 -3.57
N ASN A 527 2.83 -40.48 -2.95
CA ASN A 527 3.43 -41.75 -3.33
C ASN A 527 2.32 -42.78 -3.51
N ASP A 528 2.18 -43.30 -4.74
CA ASP A 528 1.29 -44.42 -5.04
C ASP A 528 2.10 -45.50 -5.80
N PRO A 529 2.43 -46.65 -5.17
CA PRO A 529 2.08 -47.05 -3.80
C PRO A 529 2.89 -46.28 -2.73
N ALA A 530 2.45 -46.35 -1.47
CA ALA A 530 3.16 -45.77 -0.33
C ALA A 530 4.64 -46.22 -0.28
N SER A 531 5.55 -45.28 -0.03
CA SER A 531 7.00 -45.48 -0.10
C SER A 531 7.69 -45.02 1.18
N THR A 532 8.76 -45.71 1.59
CA THR A 532 9.67 -45.23 2.64
C THR A 532 10.60 -44.14 2.14
N ASP A 533 10.90 -44.13 0.85
CA ASP A 533 11.86 -43.22 0.25
C ASP A 533 11.14 -42.00 -0.34
N ILE A 534 11.51 -40.81 0.15
CA ILE A 534 10.99 -39.53 -0.32
C ILE A 534 12.06 -38.87 -1.19
N THR A 535 11.80 -38.79 -2.49
CA THR A 535 12.71 -38.25 -3.51
C THR A 535 12.31 -36.82 -3.91
N GLY A 536 13.05 -36.21 -4.85
CA GLY A 536 12.75 -34.85 -5.34
C GLY A 536 13.20 -33.73 -4.40
N LEU A 537 14.03 -34.03 -3.41
CA LEU A 537 14.49 -33.11 -2.38
C LEU A 537 15.85 -32.49 -2.70
N SER A 538 16.25 -32.46 -3.98
CA SER A 538 17.58 -31.99 -4.40
C SER A 538 17.91 -30.58 -3.89
N ARG A 539 16.90 -29.71 -3.78
CA ARG A 539 17.02 -28.35 -3.23
C ARG A 539 17.40 -28.28 -1.75
N PHE A 540 17.07 -29.33 -0.99
CA PHE A 540 17.34 -29.42 0.43
C PHE A 540 18.65 -30.15 0.75
N ASN A 541 19.44 -30.54 -0.26
CA ASN A 541 20.70 -31.26 -0.05
C ASN A 541 21.61 -30.54 0.96
N GLY A 542 22.01 -31.27 2.01
CA GLY A 542 22.83 -30.73 3.11
C GLY A 542 22.05 -29.94 4.17
N GLN A 543 20.73 -29.75 4.01
CA GLN A 543 19.87 -29.10 4.99
C GLN A 543 19.15 -30.13 5.88
N SER A 544 18.79 -29.67 7.08
CA SER A 544 17.99 -30.43 8.04
C SER A 544 16.50 -30.18 7.78
N VAL A 545 15.76 -31.25 7.47
CA VAL A 545 14.33 -31.20 7.16
C VAL A 545 13.53 -32.07 8.10
N TRP A 546 12.26 -31.72 8.25
CA TRP A 546 11.25 -32.53 8.89
C TRP A 546 10.24 -32.99 7.85
N VAL A 547 9.59 -34.12 8.13
CA VAL A 547 8.55 -34.68 7.28
C VAL A 547 7.28 -34.78 8.10
N VAL A 548 6.17 -34.31 7.55
CA VAL A 548 4.83 -34.66 8.05
C VAL A 548 4.18 -35.55 7.01
N ALA A 549 3.95 -36.81 7.37
CA ALA A 549 3.49 -37.86 6.47
C ALA A 549 2.38 -38.66 7.15
N ASP A 550 1.22 -38.79 6.48
CA ASP A 550 0.04 -39.49 7.01
C ASP A 550 -0.27 -39.11 8.48
N ASP A 551 -0.27 -37.80 8.77
CA ASP A 551 -0.46 -37.19 10.11
C ASP A 551 0.59 -37.56 11.19
N ASN A 552 1.73 -38.13 10.80
CA ASN A 552 2.88 -38.38 11.68
C ASN A 552 4.04 -37.45 11.37
N VAL A 553 4.81 -37.06 12.39
CA VAL A 553 5.96 -36.17 12.26
C VAL A 553 7.25 -36.98 12.38
N PHE A 554 8.13 -36.87 11.38
CA PHE A 554 9.41 -37.57 11.32
C PHE A 554 10.56 -36.58 11.14
N GLY A 555 11.72 -36.92 11.70
CA GLY A 555 12.95 -36.14 11.58
C GLY A 555 13.57 -35.75 12.93
N PRO A 556 14.57 -34.87 12.93
CA PRO A 556 15.14 -34.22 11.74
C PRO A 556 15.95 -35.20 10.88
N TYR A 557 15.87 -35.08 9.55
CA TYR A 557 16.72 -35.79 8.59
C TYR A 557 17.62 -34.80 7.86
N THR A 558 18.87 -35.21 7.58
CA THR A 558 19.73 -34.46 6.67
C THR A 558 19.58 -35.03 5.27
N VAL A 559 19.17 -34.19 4.31
CA VAL A 559 18.95 -34.64 2.94
C VAL A 559 20.29 -34.90 2.24
N SER A 560 20.40 -36.05 1.59
CA SER A 560 21.57 -36.44 0.81
C SER A 560 21.13 -37.05 -0.51
N GLY A 561 21.77 -36.70 -1.62
CA GLY A 561 21.41 -37.22 -2.95
C GLY A 561 20.01 -36.82 -3.44
N GLY A 562 19.35 -35.85 -2.80
CA GLY A 562 17.99 -35.44 -3.09
C GLY A 562 16.91 -36.36 -2.53
N GLU A 563 17.24 -37.18 -1.53
CA GLU A 563 16.37 -38.19 -0.97
C GLU A 563 16.53 -38.29 0.56
N ILE A 564 15.49 -38.80 1.22
CA ILE A 564 15.48 -39.23 2.62
C ILE A 564 14.67 -40.53 2.73
N THR A 565 15.03 -41.37 3.71
CA THR A 565 14.30 -42.62 4.00
C THR A 565 13.58 -42.52 5.34
N LEU A 566 12.27 -42.72 5.30
CA LEU A 566 11.38 -42.79 6.45
C LEU A 566 11.34 -44.21 7.05
N PRO A 567 11.07 -44.34 8.36
CA PRO A 567 10.96 -45.65 9.01
C PRO A 567 9.69 -46.43 8.61
N VAL A 568 8.68 -45.74 8.07
CA VAL A 568 7.39 -46.30 7.67
C VAL A 568 7.05 -45.77 6.28
N ALA A 569 6.44 -46.61 5.44
CA ALA A 569 5.98 -46.20 4.13
C ALA A 569 4.85 -45.16 4.26
N ALA A 570 4.99 -44.03 3.57
CA ALA A 570 4.05 -42.92 3.61
C ALA A 570 3.35 -42.75 2.26
N SER A 571 2.05 -42.44 2.30
CA SER A 571 1.24 -42.21 1.11
C SER A 571 1.25 -40.76 0.65
N ALA A 572 1.09 -39.81 1.57
CA ALA A 572 1.10 -38.38 1.24
C ALA A 572 1.59 -37.56 2.43
N GLY A 573 2.10 -36.36 2.13
CA GLY A 573 2.61 -35.48 3.16
C GLY A 573 3.30 -34.25 2.62
N TYR A 574 4.09 -33.61 3.49
CA TYR A 574 4.94 -32.50 3.12
C TYR A 574 6.29 -32.55 3.84
N VAL A 575 7.32 -32.09 3.14
CA VAL A 575 8.69 -31.95 3.65
C VAL A 575 9.06 -30.47 3.69
N GLY A 576 9.78 -30.05 4.73
CA GLY A 576 10.29 -28.69 4.79
C GLY A 576 11.26 -28.46 5.94
N THR A 577 11.73 -27.23 6.02
CA THR A 577 12.50 -26.73 7.16
C THR A 577 11.58 -26.37 8.31
N TRP A 578 12.10 -26.27 9.53
CA TRP A 578 11.28 -25.92 10.69
C TRP A 578 11.91 -24.81 11.52
N SER A 579 11.09 -23.80 11.80
CA SER A 579 11.43 -22.67 12.64
C SER A 579 10.62 -22.77 13.92
N ALA A 580 11.29 -23.02 15.04
CA ALA A 580 10.62 -23.28 16.30
C ALA A 580 9.89 -22.03 16.82
N PRO A 581 8.64 -22.15 17.30
CA PRO A 581 7.99 -21.08 18.04
C PRO A 581 8.65 -20.87 19.40
N ARG A 582 8.75 -19.61 19.83
CA ARG A 582 9.33 -19.23 21.13
C ARG A 582 8.56 -18.08 21.73
N VAL A 583 8.10 -18.25 22.96
CA VAL A 583 7.42 -17.20 23.74
C VAL A 583 8.03 -17.14 25.13
N THR A 584 8.60 -16.00 25.50
CA THR A 584 9.13 -15.76 26.84
C THR A 584 8.21 -14.82 27.59
N THR A 585 7.78 -15.23 28.78
CA THR A 585 6.92 -14.40 29.64
C THR A 585 7.72 -13.25 30.26
N LEU A 586 7.04 -12.15 30.56
CA LEU A 586 7.58 -11.13 31.46
C LEU A 586 7.81 -11.72 32.87
N PRO A 587 8.75 -11.16 33.64
CA PRO A 587 8.92 -11.56 35.02
C PRO A 587 7.63 -11.24 35.81
N PRO A 588 7.21 -12.13 36.73
CA PRO A 588 6.06 -11.85 37.57
C PRO A 588 6.34 -10.59 38.42
N PRO A 589 5.35 -9.69 38.57
CA PRO A 589 5.51 -8.47 39.34
C PRO A 589 5.77 -8.81 40.80
N ARG A 590 6.52 -7.93 41.46
CA ARG A 590 7.06 -8.16 42.80
C ARG A 590 6.59 -7.09 43.78
N ASP A 591 5.39 -6.59 43.50
CA ASP A 591 4.76 -5.53 44.26
C ASP A 591 4.32 -6.09 45.62
N ILE A 592 4.89 -5.54 46.69
CA ILE A 592 4.53 -5.86 48.09
C ILE A 592 3.56 -4.83 48.67
N GLY A 593 3.25 -3.79 47.91
CA GLY A 593 2.30 -2.72 48.21
C GLY A 593 2.27 -1.68 47.09
N PRO A 594 1.44 -0.63 47.19
CA PRO A 594 1.38 0.42 46.17
C PRO A 594 2.75 1.11 46.01
N GLY A 595 3.35 1.02 44.83
CA GLY A 595 4.65 1.64 44.52
C GLY A 595 5.87 1.04 45.23
N THR A 596 5.70 -0.04 46.01
CA THR A 596 6.81 -0.70 46.73
C THR A 596 7.09 -2.07 46.11
N VAL A 597 8.27 -2.22 45.49
CA VAL A 597 8.71 -3.46 44.84
C VAL A 597 9.83 -4.10 45.64
N LEU A 598 9.73 -5.40 45.93
CA LEU A 598 10.82 -6.17 46.53
C LEU A 598 11.63 -6.91 45.45
N LYS A 599 12.78 -6.35 45.06
CA LYS A 599 13.71 -6.98 44.10
C LYS A 599 14.65 -7.99 44.79
N ARG A 600 14.10 -9.06 45.36
CA ARG A 600 14.91 -10.21 45.85
C ARG A 600 15.18 -11.19 44.71
N LYS A 601 16.11 -12.14 44.82
CA LYS A 601 16.13 -13.30 43.91
C LYS A 601 14.89 -14.16 44.08
N GLY A 602 14.17 -14.38 42.98
CA GLY A 602 12.96 -15.19 42.91
C GLY A 602 13.19 -16.49 42.16
N ARG A 603 12.31 -17.47 42.36
CA ARG A 603 12.35 -18.74 41.63
C ARG A 603 10.95 -19.17 41.24
N ILE A 604 10.76 -19.52 39.98
CA ILE A 604 9.57 -20.23 39.52
C ILE A 604 9.77 -21.71 39.82
N HIS A 605 8.88 -22.30 40.62
CA HIS A 605 8.99 -23.72 41.03
C HIS A 605 8.03 -24.63 40.29
N SER A 606 6.87 -24.10 39.89
CA SER A 606 5.88 -24.79 39.06
C SER A 606 5.17 -23.84 38.10
N VAL A 607 4.69 -24.42 37.01
CA VAL A 607 3.94 -23.73 35.97
C VAL A 607 2.77 -24.62 35.57
N GLN A 608 1.60 -24.03 35.44
CA GLN A 608 0.43 -24.70 34.86
C GLN A 608 0.12 -24.06 33.51
N ILE A 609 0.12 -24.84 32.43
CA ILE A 609 -0.13 -24.33 31.07
C ILE A 609 -1.43 -24.93 30.58
N SER A 610 -2.41 -24.09 30.25
CA SER A 610 -3.66 -24.53 29.62
C SER A 610 -3.46 -24.55 28.11
N VAL A 611 -3.65 -25.71 27.49
CA VAL A 611 -3.47 -25.91 26.05
C VAL A 611 -4.73 -26.51 25.42
N ILE A 612 -4.86 -26.35 24.11
CA ILE A 612 -5.95 -26.93 23.31
C ILE A 612 -5.38 -27.51 22.02
N ASN A 613 -5.75 -28.76 21.73
CA ASN A 613 -5.35 -29.49 20.52
C ASN A 613 -3.82 -29.42 20.21
N THR A 614 -2.99 -29.44 21.26
CA THR A 614 -1.54 -29.30 21.15
C THR A 614 -0.88 -30.68 21.05
N THR A 615 0.05 -30.84 20.11
CA THR A 615 0.75 -32.12 19.87
C THR A 615 2.22 -32.09 20.27
N SER A 616 2.84 -30.90 20.34
CA SER A 616 4.18 -30.72 20.90
C SER A 616 4.29 -29.41 21.67
N ILE A 617 4.97 -29.45 22.81
CA ILE A 617 5.29 -28.28 23.62
C ILE A 617 6.54 -28.57 24.47
N ALA A 618 7.42 -27.58 24.55
CA ALA A 618 8.61 -27.61 25.37
C ALA A 618 8.67 -26.37 26.28
N ILE A 619 9.35 -26.51 27.42
CA ILE A 619 9.52 -25.43 28.39
C ILE A 619 10.99 -25.26 28.77
N ALA A 620 11.39 -24.00 28.93
CA ALA A 620 12.66 -23.62 29.54
C ALA A 620 12.41 -22.64 30.70
N SER A 621 13.24 -22.74 31.73
CA SER A 621 13.31 -21.77 32.83
C SER A 621 14.58 -20.95 32.65
N GLN A 622 14.48 -19.63 32.80
CA GLN A 622 15.63 -18.70 32.82
C GLN A 622 16.56 -18.80 31.59
N GLY A 623 16.00 -18.91 30.38
CA GLY A 623 16.80 -19.00 29.15
C GLY A 623 17.64 -20.29 29.00
N GLY A 624 17.42 -21.29 29.86
CA GLY A 624 18.03 -22.61 29.71
C GLY A 624 17.53 -23.39 28.48
N PRO A 625 18.06 -24.60 28.23
CA PRO A 625 17.61 -25.42 27.12
C PRO A 625 16.13 -25.81 27.27
N LEU A 626 15.40 -25.78 26.15
CA LEU A 626 14.02 -26.25 26.08
C LEU A 626 13.96 -27.74 26.41
N ARG A 627 13.11 -28.10 27.36
CA ARG A 627 12.81 -29.48 27.74
C ARG A 627 11.44 -29.85 27.21
N ASP A 628 11.40 -30.92 26.42
CA ASP A 628 10.15 -31.46 25.88
C ASP A 628 9.23 -31.94 27.01
N ILE A 629 7.94 -31.74 26.84
CA ILE A 629 6.92 -32.19 27.78
C ILE A 629 6.10 -33.27 27.09
N ASP A 630 6.14 -34.48 27.64
CA ASP A 630 5.32 -35.57 27.14
C ASP A 630 3.83 -35.27 27.37
N LEU A 631 3.07 -35.33 26.28
CA LEU A 631 1.63 -35.08 26.24
C LEU A 631 0.82 -36.37 26.25
N LEU A 632 1.48 -37.54 26.07
CA LEU A 632 0.82 -38.83 26.10
C LEU A 632 0.32 -39.13 27.52
N ARG A 633 -0.92 -39.63 27.61
CA ARG A 633 -1.55 -40.01 28.88
C ARG A 633 -1.88 -41.49 28.86
N TYR A 634 -1.80 -42.10 30.04
CA TYR A 634 -2.21 -43.49 30.23
C TYR A 634 -3.67 -43.68 29.81
N GLY A 635 -3.94 -44.63 28.90
CA GLY A 635 -5.27 -44.91 28.36
C GLY A 635 -5.64 -44.18 27.07
N ALA A 636 -4.76 -43.33 26.53
CA ALA A 636 -4.92 -42.81 25.17
C ALA A 636 -4.70 -43.94 24.14
N PRO A 637 -5.47 -43.98 23.02
CA PRO A 637 -5.26 -44.96 21.97
C PRO A 637 -3.85 -44.80 21.38
N ALA A 638 -3.05 -45.86 21.45
CA ALA A 638 -1.67 -45.86 20.94
C ALA A 638 -1.58 -45.98 19.41
N ASP A 639 -2.70 -46.30 18.75
CA ASP A 639 -2.78 -46.59 17.31
C ASP A 639 -3.28 -45.40 16.48
N GLN A 640 -3.17 -44.18 17.04
CA GLN A 640 -3.60 -42.96 16.36
C GLN A 640 -2.37 -42.16 15.90
N PRO A 641 -2.37 -41.59 14.67
CA PRO A 641 -1.32 -40.70 14.21
C PRO A 641 -1.09 -39.53 15.17
N GLU A 642 0.17 -39.13 15.33
CA GLU A 642 0.55 -38.16 16.36
C GLU A 642 -0.18 -36.81 16.20
N LEU A 643 -0.33 -36.31 14.98
CA LEU A 643 -1.04 -35.05 14.73
C LEU A 643 -2.55 -35.17 14.90
N GLN A 644 -3.10 -36.36 15.13
CA GLN A 644 -4.50 -36.53 15.49
C GLN A 644 -4.69 -36.67 17.01
N ALA A 645 -3.63 -37.06 17.75
CA ALA A 645 -3.62 -37.21 19.20
C ALA A 645 -3.39 -35.88 19.96
N GLY A 646 -4.09 -34.80 19.59
CA GLY A 646 -3.93 -33.48 20.20
C GLY A 646 -4.42 -33.42 21.66
N TYR A 647 -3.55 -33.01 22.59
CA TYR A 647 -3.91 -32.87 24.00
C TYR A 647 -4.66 -31.56 24.26
N THR A 648 -5.76 -31.64 25.01
CA THR A 648 -6.53 -30.49 25.51
C THR A 648 -6.68 -30.60 27.02
N GLY A 649 -6.23 -29.57 27.74
CA GLY A 649 -6.28 -29.56 29.20
C GLY A 649 -5.15 -28.74 29.81
N THR A 650 -4.93 -28.93 31.11
CA THR A 650 -3.87 -28.23 31.85
C THR A 650 -2.67 -29.15 32.04
N LEU A 651 -1.49 -28.65 31.71
CA LEU A 651 -0.20 -29.29 31.94
C LEU A 651 0.40 -28.72 33.21
N THR A 652 0.68 -29.57 34.21
CA THR A 652 1.34 -29.15 35.45
C THR A 652 2.80 -29.56 35.42
N ILE A 653 3.70 -28.58 35.34
CA ILE A 653 5.14 -28.78 35.33
C ILE A 653 5.70 -28.37 36.69
N ARG A 654 6.49 -29.24 37.31
CA ARG A 654 7.08 -29.04 38.64
C ARG A 654 8.58 -29.27 38.59
N GLY A 655 9.27 -28.79 39.63
CA GLY A 655 10.71 -29.04 39.79
C GLY A 655 11.57 -28.11 38.95
N LEU A 656 11.04 -26.96 38.51
CA LEU A 656 11.85 -25.91 37.93
C LEU A 656 12.78 -25.34 39.01
N THR A 657 14.07 -25.21 38.69
CA THR A 657 15.13 -24.80 39.60
C THR A 657 15.83 -23.55 39.10
N GLY A 658 16.55 -22.86 39.99
CA GLY A 658 17.30 -21.64 39.68
C GLY A 658 16.65 -20.41 40.30
N PHE A 659 17.43 -19.69 41.12
CA PHE A 659 17.05 -18.37 41.63
C PHE A 659 17.58 -17.32 40.67
N HIS A 660 16.73 -16.38 40.27
CA HIS A 660 17.05 -15.33 39.32
C HIS A 660 16.52 -13.98 39.80
N ASP A 661 17.15 -12.89 39.38
CA ASP A 661 16.71 -11.54 39.70
C ASP A 661 15.44 -11.17 38.93
N GLU A 662 15.22 -11.76 37.75
CA GLU A 662 14.00 -11.62 36.95
C GLU A 662 13.58 -12.99 36.43
N PRO A 663 12.75 -13.74 37.17
CA PRO A 663 12.46 -15.10 36.78
C PRO A 663 11.49 -15.16 35.60
N THR A 664 11.92 -15.71 34.46
CA THR A 664 11.09 -15.90 33.25
C THR A 664 10.88 -17.37 32.88
N ILE A 665 9.82 -17.65 32.12
CA ILE A 665 9.56 -18.94 31.48
C ILE A 665 9.55 -18.73 29.98
N THR A 666 10.19 -19.66 29.26
CA THR A 666 10.06 -19.74 27.81
C THR A 666 9.29 -20.99 27.43
N ILE A 667 8.26 -20.81 26.61
CA ILE A 667 7.52 -21.89 25.96
C ILE A 667 7.98 -21.94 24.51
N GLY A 668 8.22 -23.14 24.01
CA GLY A 668 8.49 -23.35 22.60
C GLY A 668 8.23 -24.80 22.23
N GLN A 669 9.02 -25.30 21.30
CA GLN A 669 8.98 -26.69 20.87
C GLN A 669 10.41 -27.17 20.56
N VAL A 670 10.65 -28.48 20.67
CA VAL A 670 11.89 -29.12 20.19
C VAL A 670 11.68 -29.91 18.89
N ARG A 671 10.42 -30.14 18.53
CA ARG A 671 9.97 -30.87 17.34
C ARG A 671 8.71 -30.18 16.77
N PRO A 672 8.44 -30.26 15.46
CA PRO A 672 7.23 -29.69 14.89
C PRO A 672 5.97 -30.30 15.49
N GLY A 673 4.96 -29.46 15.73
CA GLY A 673 3.66 -29.90 16.20
C GLY A 673 2.69 -28.74 16.29
N ARG A 674 1.40 -29.03 16.37
CA ARG A 674 0.39 -28.00 16.64
C ARG A 674 0.58 -27.51 18.06
N MET A 675 0.56 -26.20 18.24
CA MET A 675 0.65 -25.57 19.56
C MET A 675 -0.38 -24.46 19.65
N THR A 676 -1.29 -24.58 20.61
CA THR A 676 -2.18 -23.50 21.04
C THR A 676 -2.19 -23.44 22.56
N VAL A 677 -1.70 -22.32 23.10
CA VAL A 677 -1.64 -22.03 24.54
C VAL A 677 -2.73 -21.01 24.86
N ARG A 678 -3.62 -21.34 25.80
CA ARG A 678 -4.71 -20.45 26.25
C ARG A 678 -4.30 -19.58 27.42
N SER A 679 -3.54 -20.14 28.36
CA SER A 679 -3.10 -19.41 29.55
C SER A 679 -1.91 -20.09 30.22
N ILE A 680 -1.16 -19.30 31.00
CA ILE A 680 -0.02 -19.75 31.79
C ILE A 680 -0.23 -19.28 33.23
N THR A 681 -0.18 -20.20 34.18
CA THR A 681 -0.20 -19.89 35.61
C THR A 681 1.19 -20.13 36.19
N ILE A 682 1.84 -19.07 36.65
CA ILE A 682 3.20 -19.12 37.20
C ILE A 682 3.12 -19.20 38.72
N GLU A 683 3.69 -20.25 39.30
CA GLU A 683 3.86 -20.39 40.74
C GLU A 683 5.32 -20.13 41.12
N ALA A 684 5.56 -18.97 41.75
CA ALA A 684 6.88 -18.47 42.07
C ALA A 684 7.06 -18.22 43.57
N ALA A 685 8.29 -18.40 44.06
CA ALA A 685 8.77 -17.89 45.32
C ALA A 685 9.55 -16.60 45.02
N LEU A 686 8.91 -15.44 45.22
CA LEU A 686 9.44 -14.11 44.85
C LEU A 686 10.18 -13.40 45.97
#